data_AF-A0A376VM00-F1
#
_entry.id   AF-A0A376VM00-F1
#
_cell.length_a   1.000
_cell.length_b   1.000
_cell.length_c   1.000
_cell.angle_alpha   90.00
_cell.angle_beta   90.00
_cell.angle_gamma   90.00
#
_symmetry.space_group_name_H-M   'P 1'
#
loop_
_entity.id
_entity.type
_entity.pdbx_description
1 polymer ?
#
loop_
_entity_poly.entity_id
_entity_poly.type
_entity_poly.pdbx_seq_one_letter_code
_entity_poly.pdbx_strand_id
1 'polypeptide(L)'
;MGKALVIVESPAKAKTINKYLGSDYVVKSSVGHIRDLPTSGSAAKKSADSTSTKTAKKPKKDERGALVNRMGVDPWHNWEAHYEVLPGKEKVVSELKQLAEKADHIYLATDLDREGEAIAWHLREVIGGDDARYSRVVFNEITKNAIRQAFNKPGELNIDRVNAQQARRFMDRVVGYMVSPLLWKKIARGLSAGRVQSVAVRLVVEREREIKAFVPEEFWEVDASTTTPSGDALALQVTHQNDKPFRPVNKEQTQAAVSLLEKARYSVLEREDKPTTSKPGAPFITSTLQQAASTRLGFGVKKTMMMAQRLYEAGYITYMRTDSTNLSQDAVNMVRGYISDNFGKKYLPESPNQYASKENSQEAHEAIRPSDVNVMAESLKDMEADAQKLYQLIWRQFVACQMTPAKYDSTTLTVGAGDFRLKARGRILRFDGWTKVMPALRKGDEDRILPAVDKGDALTLVELTPAQHFTKPPARFSEASLVKELEKRGIGRPSTYASIISTIQDRGYVRVENRRFYAEKMGEIVTDRLEENFRELMNYDFTAQMENSLDQVANHEAEWKAVLDHFFSDFTQQLDKAEKRSGRGGDAPEPDGSDQHRLPDLWSQNGYSHSEHRGIPWLFRLRSATERALQNHHQPGAGKRSAERAGR
;
A
#
# COMPACT_ATOMS: atom_id res chain seq x y z
N MET A 1 -31.47 -29.57 -22.52
CA MET A 1 -31.03 -28.66 -21.46
C MET A 1 -30.21 -27.56 -22.10
N GLY A 2 -30.59 -26.32 -21.85
CA GLY A 2 -29.75 -25.16 -22.15
C GLY A 2 -28.46 -25.23 -21.34
N LYS A 3 -27.37 -24.70 -21.91
CA LYS A 3 -26.09 -24.62 -21.20
C LYS A 3 -26.21 -23.65 -20.02
N ALA A 4 -25.45 -23.85 -18.95
CA ALA A 4 -25.35 -22.86 -17.87
C ALA A 4 -24.47 -21.67 -18.30
N LEU A 5 -24.86 -20.45 -17.94
CA LEU A 5 -24.04 -19.25 -18.16
C LEU A 5 -23.16 -19.01 -16.92
N VAL A 6 -21.86 -18.77 -17.12
CA VAL A 6 -20.93 -18.40 -16.05
C VAL A 6 -20.39 -17.01 -16.33
N ILE A 7 -20.51 -16.09 -15.37
CA ILE A 7 -20.05 -14.71 -15.51
C ILE A 7 -18.90 -14.42 -14.54
N VAL A 8 -17.78 -13.94 -15.07
CA VAL A 8 -16.59 -13.49 -14.31
C VAL A 8 -16.19 -12.07 -14.70
N GLU A 9 -15.26 -11.45 -13.98
CA GLU A 9 -14.91 -10.04 -14.20
C GLU A 9 -13.97 -9.81 -15.36
N SER A 10 -13.05 -10.73 -15.65
CA SER A 10 -11.99 -10.51 -16.62
C SER A 10 -11.92 -11.58 -17.71
N PRO A 11 -11.55 -11.22 -18.95
CA PRO A 11 -11.37 -12.19 -20.03
C PRO A 11 -10.29 -13.25 -19.71
N ALA A 12 -9.26 -12.87 -18.97
CA ALA A 12 -8.20 -13.79 -18.55
C ALA A 12 -8.75 -14.87 -17.60
N LYS A 13 -9.51 -14.45 -16.57
CA LYS A 13 -10.20 -15.36 -15.64
C LYS A 13 -11.17 -16.27 -16.39
N ALA A 14 -11.93 -15.73 -17.35
CA ALA A 14 -12.83 -16.52 -18.20
C ALA A 14 -12.08 -17.61 -18.98
N LYS A 15 -10.96 -17.25 -19.62
CA LYS A 15 -10.12 -18.20 -20.37
C LYS A 15 -9.56 -19.30 -19.47
N THR A 16 -9.17 -19.00 -18.24
CA THR A 16 -8.62 -19.99 -17.29
C THR A 16 -9.70 -20.92 -16.76
N ILE A 17 -10.84 -20.40 -16.30
CA ILE A 17 -11.96 -21.21 -15.78
C ILE A 17 -12.53 -22.12 -16.86
N ASN A 18 -12.61 -21.65 -18.12
CA ASN A 18 -13.10 -22.43 -19.24
C ASN A 18 -12.26 -23.68 -19.56
N LYS A 19 -11.02 -23.79 -19.03
CA LYS A 19 -10.21 -25.02 -19.14
C LYS A 19 -10.69 -26.13 -18.21
N TYR A 20 -11.44 -25.79 -17.17
CA TYR A 20 -11.84 -26.71 -16.10
C TYR A 20 -13.34 -27.03 -16.13
N LEU A 21 -14.15 -26.17 -16.75
CA LEU A 21 -15.57 -26.41 -16.98
C LEU A 21 -15.80 -27.14 -18.31
N GLY A 22 -16.78 -28.05 -18.32
CA GLY A 22 -17.13 -28.86 -19.49
C GLY A 22 -18.00 -28.14 -20.53
N SER A 23 -18.46 -28.87 -21.54
CA SER A 23 -19.26 -28.35 -22.66
C SER A 23 -20.63 -27.76 -22.27
N ASP A 24 -21.09 -28.05 -21.05
CA ASP A 24 -22.38 -27.62 -20.51
C ASP A 24 -22.36 -26.18 -19.97
N TYR A 25 -21.18 -25.55 -19.92
CA TYR A 25 -21.01 -24.18 -19.46
C TYR A 25 -20.63 -23.24 -20.60
N VAL A 26 -21.15 -22.01 -20.55
CA VAL A 26 -20.73 -20.89 -21.39
C VAL A 26 -20.13 -19.83 -20.47
N VAL A 27 -18.81 -19.64 -20.54
CA VAL A 27 -18.11 -18.68 -19.68
C VAL A 27 -17.96 -17.32 -20.39
N LYS A 28 -18.38 -16.24 -19.73
CA LYS A 28 -18.30 -14.87 -20.23
C LYS A 28 -17.76 -13.90 -19.20
N SER A 29 -17.18 -12.81 -19.70
CA SER A 29 -16.62 -11.75 -18.88
C SER A 29 -17.53 -10.52 -18.88
N SER A 30 -17.75 -9.91 -17.71
CA SER A 30 -18.38 -8.61 -17.54
C SER A 30 -17.43 -7.44 -17.84
N VAL A 31 -16.13 -7.72 -17.96
CA VAL A 31 -15.05 -6.74 -18.15
C VAL A 31 -15.03 -5.72 -17.00
N GLY A 32 -15.10 -6.23 -15.76
CA GLY A 32 -15.15 -5.46 -14.52
C GLY A 32 -16.57 -5.08 -14.12
N HIS A 33 -16.70 -3.93 -13.44
CA HIS A 33 -18.00 -3.33 -13.11
C HIS A 33 -18.78 -3.01 -14.40
N ILE A 34 -20.09 -3.29 -14.38
CA ILE A 34 -21.01 -2.97 -15.48
C ILE A 34 -21.89 -1.76 -15.19
N ARG A 35 -22.07 -1.43 -13.91
CA ARG A 35 -22.92 -0.36 -13.41
C ARG A 35 -22.20 0.36 -12.29
N ASP A 36 -22.42 1.66 -12.18
CA ASP A 36 -21.87 2.48 -11.11
C ASP A 36 -22.76 3.70 -10.84
N LEU A 37 -22.54 4.39 -9.73
CA LEU A 37 -23.04 5.74 -9.49
C LEU A 37 -22.52 6.70 -10.57
N PRO A 38 -23.25 7.77 -10.92
CA PRO A 38 -22.93 8.65 -12.03
C PRO A 38 -21.54 9.26 -11.89
N THR A 39 -20.79 9.36 -12.98
CA THR A 39 -19.50 10.07 -13.02
C THR A 39 -19.70 11.46 -13.65
N SER A 40 -18.89 12.43 -13.25
CA SER A 40 -18.98 13.82 -13.75
C SER A 40 -18.68 13.86 -15.26
N GLY A 41 -19.72 13.76 -16.08
CA GLY A 41 -19.67 13.67 -17.54
C GLY A 41 -20.87 12.94 -18.15
N SER A 42 -21.49 12.01 -17.41
CA SER A 42 -22.64 11.22 -17.87
C SER A 42 -23.96 12.01 -17.87
N ALA A 43 -24.09 12.97 -16.95
CA ALA A 43 -25.29 13.81 -16.81
C ALA A 43 -25.59 14.74 -18.00
N ALA A 44 -24.66 14.88 -18.95
CA ALA A 44 -24.82 15.78 -20.11
C ALA A 44 -25.55 15.14 -21.32
N LYS A 45 -26.03 13.90 -21.23
CA LYS A 45 -26.62 13.16 -22.38
C LYS A 45 -28.08 12.72 -22.22
N LYS A 46 -28.92 13.49 -21.52
CA LYS A 46 -30.40 13.31 -21.61
C LYS A 46 -31.10 14.54 -22.20
N SER A 47 -31.67 14.30 -23.39
CA SER A 47 -32.76 14.97 -24.12
C SER A 47 -32.64 16.48 -24.40
N ALA A 48 -32.17 16.80 -25.61
CA ALA A 48 -32.59 17.99 -26.34
C ALA A 48 -33.75 17.58 -27.26
N ASP A 49 -34.96 17.50 -26.71
CA ASP A 49 -36.18 17.54 -27.52
C ASP A 49 -37.33 18.10 -26.67
N SER A 50 -37.61 19.40 -26.84
CA SER A 50 -38.93 19.99 -26.63
C SER A 50 -38.88 21.48 -27.01
N THR A 51 -39.44 21.78 -28.16
CA THR A 51 -39.78 23.13 -28.61
C THR A 51 -41.06 23.58 -27.91
N SER A 52 -41.00 24.48 -26.92
CA SER A 52 -42.15 25.35 -26.57
C SER A 52 -41.78 26.50 -25.61
N THR A 53 -42.00 27.71 -26.12
CA THR A 53 -42.55 28.92 -25.48
C THR A 53 -42.05 29.41 -24.10
N LYS A 54 -41.59 30.67 -24.13
CA LYS A 54 -41.29 31.54 -22.98
C LYS A 54 -42.52 31.80 -22.10
N THR A 55 -42.39 31.63 -20.78
CA THR A 55 -42.57 32.66 -19.72
C THR A 55 -42.72 31.97 -18.35
N ALA A 56 -41.70 32.03 -17.49
CA ALA A 56 -41.86 31.81 -16.04
C ALA A 56 -40.63 32.31 -15.27
N LYS A 57 -40.87 32.90 -14.09
CA LYS A 57 -39.86 33.33 -13.12
C LYS A 57 -38.85 32.21 -12.84
N LYS A 58 -37.55 32.53 -12.78
CA LYS A 58 -36.49 31.59 -12.37
C LYS A 58 -36.87 30.94 -11.02
N PRO A 59 -37.11 29.62 -10.95
CA PRO A 59 -37.31 28.97 -9.67
C PRO A 59 -36.00 29.02 -8.87
N LYS A 60 -36.09 29.12 -7.54
CA LYS A 60 -34.96 28.84 -6.65
C LYS A 60 -34.37 27.49 -7.07
N LYS A 61 -33.09 27.48 -7.43
CA LYS A 61 -32.38 26.26 -7.85
C LYS A 61 -32.50 25.27 -6.70
N ASP A 62 -33.04 24.08 -6.96
CA ASP A 62 -33.01 22.99 -5.99
C ASP A 62 -31.56 22.50 -5.87
N GLU A 63 -30.79 23.17 -5.00
CA GLU A 63 -29.36 22.90 -4.82
C GLU A 63 -29.12 21.50 -4.24
N ARG A 64 -30.05 21.03 -3.39
CA ARG A 64 -30.01 19.69 -2.80
C ARG A 64 -30.29 18.64 -3.86
N GLY A 65 -31.37 18.76 -4.63
CA GLY A 65 -31.67 17.82 -5.71
C GLY A 65 -30.55 17.80 -6.77
N ALA A 66 -29.96 18.95 -7.10
CA ALA A 66 -28.80 19.00 -7.98
C ALA A 66 -27.56 18.30 -7.39
N LEU A 67 -27.36 18.33 -6.07
CA LEU A 67 -26.29 17.60 -5.39
C LEU A 67 -26.56 16.09 -5.38
N VAL A 68 -27.78 15.67 -5.00
CA VAL A 68 -28.22 14.27 -5.03
C VAL A 68 -28.02 13.66 -6.42
N ASN A 69 -28.48 14.35 -7.48
CA ASN A 69 -28.31 13.89 -8.86
C ASN A 69 -26.84 13.73 -9.27
N ARG A 70 -25.94 14.59 -8.77
CA ARG A 70 -24.50 14.47 -9.03
C ARG A 70 -23.84 13.36 -8.22
N MET A 71 -24.27 13.15 -6.98
CA MET A 71 -23.79 12.07 -6.12
C MET A 71 -24.28 10.70 -6.62
N GLY A 72 -25.50 10.66 -7.14
CA GLY A 72 -26.24 9.44 -7.44
C GLY A 72 -26.79 8.74 -6.21
N VAL A 73 -26.78 9.40 -5.05
CA VAL A 73 -27.25 8.86 -3.77
C VAL A 73 -28.01 9.97 -3.07
N ASP A 74 -29.12 9.61 -2.41
CA ASP A 74 -29.92 10.52 -1.61
C ASP A 74 -29.84 10.20 -0.10
N PRO A 75 -28.90 10.83 0.64
CA PRO A 75 -28.82 10.71 2.10
C PRO A 75 -30.06 11.21 2.84
N TRP A 76 -30.93 12.00 2.20
CA TRP A 76 -32.13 12.55 2.81
C TRP A 76 -33.38 11.69 2.55
N HIS A 77 -33.30 10.73 1.64
CA HIS A 77 -34.38 9.81 1.31
C HIS A 77 -33.90 8.35 1.37
N ASN A 78 -33.52 7.91 2.57
CA ASN A 78 -33.19 6.52 2.89
C ASN A 78 -32.12 5.89 1.97
N TRP A 79 -31.14 6.70 1.57
CA TRP A 79 -29.98 6.27 0.77
C TRP A 79 -30.35 5.69 -0.60
N GLU A 80 -31.45 6.16 -1.19
CA GLU A 80 -31.84 5.77 -2.55
C GLU A 80 -30.70 6.08 -3.52
N ALA A 81 -30.36 5.09 -4.36
CA ALA A 81 -29.22 5.17 -5.26
C ALA A 81 -29.63 5.06 -6.72
N HIS A 82 -29.15 6.01 -7.52
CA HIS A 82 -29.28 5.99 -8.97
C HIS A 82 -28.02 5.41 -9.59
N TYR A 83 -28.07 4.14 -9.96
CA TYR A 83 -26.97 3.49 -10.68
C TYR A 83 -27.18 3.56 -12.20
N GLU A 84 -26.11 3.85 -12.92
CA GLU A 84 -26.07 3.94 -14.38
C GLU A 84 -25.15 2.86 -14.96
N VAL A 85 -25.53 2.27 -16.10
CA VAL A 85 -24.61 1.41 -16.86
C VAL A 85 -23.41 2.25 -17.25
N LEU A 86 -22.21 1.73 -17.00
CA LEU A 86 -20.98 2.46 -17.32
C LEU A 86 -20.86 2.68 -18.83
N PRO A 87 -20.44 3.88 -19.29
CA PRO A 87 -20.26 4.14 -20.71
C PRO A 87 -19.35 3.10 -21.38
N GLY A 88 -19.82 2.51 -22.47
CA GLY A 88 -19.11 1.46 -23.21
C GLY A 88 -19.38 0.04 -22.71
N LYS A 89 -20.20 -0.15 -21.67
CA LYS A 89 -20.63 -1.47 -21.17
C LYS A 89 -21.99 -1.91 -21.70
N GLU A 90 -22.70 -1.07 -22.43
CA GLU A 90 -24.04 -1.35 -22.96
C GLU A 90 -24.05 -2.60 -23.85
N LYS A 91 -23.03 -2.75 -24.71
CA LYS A 91 -22.88 -3.95 -25.55
C LYS A 91 -22.66 -5.22 -24.72
N VAL A 92 -21.85 -5.13 -23.66
CA VAL A 92 -21.59 -6.27 -22.76
C VAL A 92 -22.86 -6.67 -22.04
N VAL A 93 -23.62 -5.71 -21.53
CA VAL A 93 -24.93 -5.96 -20.88
C VAL A 93 -25.90 -6.64 -21.84
N SER A 94 -26.03 -6.12 -23.07
CA SER A 94 -26.90 -6.72 -24.09
C SER A 94 -26.49 -8.16 -24.43
N GLU A 95 -25.19 -8.43 -24.58
CA GLU A 95 -24.69 -9.79 -24.83
C GLU A 95 -25.00 -10.73 -23.67
N LEU A 96 -24.79 -10.29 -22.42
CA LEU A 96 -25.07 -11.11 -21.24
C LEU A 96 -26.58 -11.42 -21.11
N LYS A 97 -27.47 -10.47 -21.40
CA LYS A 97 -28.92 -10.70 -21.43
C LYS A 97 -29.32 -11.77 -22.46
N GLN A 98 -28.82 -11.66 -23.69
CA GLN A 98 -29.10 -12.63 -24.75
C GLN A 98 -28.61 -14.04 -24.42
N LEU A 99 -27.52 -14.16 -23.67
CA LEU A 99 -27.02 -15.46 -23.22
C LEU A 99 -27.81 -15.99 -22.02
N ALA A 100 -28.21 -15.10 -21.10
CA ALA A 100 -29.04 -15.45 -19.95
C ALA A 100 -30.43 -15.97 -20.37
N GLU A 101 -31.02 -15.45 -21.45
CA GLU A 101 -32.28 -15.95 -22.02
C GLU A 101 -32.18 -17.41 -22.50
N LYS A 102 -30.99 -17.86 -22.92
CA LYS A 102 -30.75 -19.21 -23.45
C LYS A 102 -30.24 -20.20 -22.41
N ALA A 103 -29.89 -19.72 -21.22
CA ALA A 103 -29.23 -20.52 -20.19
C ALA A 103 -30.25 -21.11 -19.21
N ASP A 104 -30.07 -22.37 -18.82
CA ASP A 104 -30.94 -22.98 -17.81
C ASP A 104 -30.67 -22.37 -16.42
N HIS A 105 -29.41 -22.01 -16.14
CA HIS A 105 -28.96 -21.43 -14.87
C HIS A 105 -27.81 -20.42 -15.07
N ILE A 106 -27.64 -19.47 -14.15
CA ILE A 106 -26.62 -18.43 -14.19
C ILE A 106 -25.71 -18.51 -12.95
N TYR A 107 -24.42 -18.74 -13.16
CA TYR A 107 -23.41 -18.75 -12.12
C TYR A 107 -22.62 -17.43 -12.10
N LEU A 108 -22.71 -16.71 -11.00
CA LEU A 108 -21.94 -15.50 -10.70
C LEU A 108 -20.63 -15.92 -10.03
N ALA A 109 -19.55 -15.96 -10.82
CA ALA A 109 -18.22 -16.44 -10.41
C ALA A 109 -17.22 -15.29 -10.24
N THR A 110 -17.70 -14.21 -9.62
CA THR A 110 -16.87 -13.06 -9.23
C THR A 110 -15.96 -13.40 -8.04
N ASP A 111 -14.96 -12.55 -7.83
CA ASP A 111 -13.99 -12.63 -6.76
C ASP A 111 -14.67 -12.72 -5.39
N LEU A 112 -13.94 -13.29 -4.42
CA LEU A 112 -14.52 -13.63 -3.14
C LEU A 112 -14.65 -12.46 -2.17
N ASP A 113 -14.22 -11.25 -2.51
CA ASP A 113 -14.33 -10.06 -1.65
C ASP A 113 -15.71 -9.37 -1.77
N ARG A 114 -15.93 -8.32 -0.96
CA ARG A 114 -17.19 -7.54 -0.99
C ARG A 114 -17.38 -6.81 -2.32
N GLU A 115 -16.29 -6.48 -3.02
CA GLU A 115 -16.36 -5.83 -4.33
C GLU A 115 -16.86 -6.81 -5.40
N GLY A 116 -16.35 -8.04 -5.39
CA GLY A 116 -16.86 -9.13 -6.22
C GLY A 116 -18.34 -9.45 -5.94
N GLU A 117 -18.77 -9.41 -4.69
CA GLU A 117 -20.18 -9.59 -4.31
C GLU A 117 -21.08 -8.47 -4.88
N ALA A 118 -20.63 -7.21 -4.80
CA ALA A 118 -21.36 -6.08 -5.39
C ALA A 118 -21.41 -6.14 -6.92
N ILE A 119 -20.36 -6.63 -7.59
CA ILE A 119 -20.36 -6.88 -9.05
C ILE A 119 -21.40 -7.95 -9.39
N ALA A 120 -21.43 -9.06 -8.62
CA ALA A 120 -22.41 -10.13 -8.80
C ALA A 120 -23.84 -9.61 -8.63
N TRP A 121 -24.09 -8.80 -7.59
CA TRP A 121 -25.38 -8.14 -7.40
C TRP A 121 -25.74 -7.25 -8.60
N HIS A 122 -24.84 -6.36 -9.04
CA HIS A 122 -25.09 -5.51 -10.20
C HIS A 122 -25.39 -6.31 -11.48
N LEU A 123 -24.71 -7.44 -11.69
CA LEU A 123 -24.99 -8.34 -12.82
C LEU A 123 -26.42 -8.88 -12.74
N ARG A 124 -26.84 -9.39 -11.58
CA ARG A 124 -28.20 -9.87 -11.35
C ARG A 124 -29.24 -8.79 -11.60
N GLU A 125 -29.07 -7.61 -11.01
CA GLU A 125 -30.01 -6.48 -11.15
C GLU A 125 -30.12 -5.99 -12.60
N VAL A 126 -29.02 -6.01 -13.35
CA VAL A 126 -29.02 -5.53 -14.74
C VAL A 126 -29.57 -6.57 -15.70
N ILE A 127 -29.25 -7.86 -15.51
CA ILE A 127 -29.74 -8.95 -16.35
C ILE A 127 -31.24 -9.19 -16.09
N GLY A 128 -31.67 -9.21 -14.82
CA GLY A 128 -33.06 -9.41 -14.39
C GLY A 128 -33.49 -10.88 -14.35
N GLY A 129 -34.79 -11.11 -14.19
CA GLY A 129 -35.36 -12.46 -13.99
C GLY A 129 -35.39 -12.89 -12.52
N ASP A 130 -35.84 -14.12 -12.26
CA ASP A 130 -36.01 -14.63 -10.90
C ASP A 130 -34.68 -14.93 -10.21
N ASP A 131 -34.58 -14.60 -8.92
CA ASP A 131 -33.38 -14.83 -8.10
C ASP A 131 -32.95 -16.30 -8.09
N ALA A 132 -33.90 -17.23 -8.14
CA ALA A 132 -33.66 -18.68 -8.17
C ALA A 132 -32.87 -19.16 -9.41
N ARG A 133 -32.75 -18.33 -10.45
CA ARG A 133 -31.92 -18.62 -11.63
C ARG A 133 -30.42 -18.34 -11.41
N TYR A 134 -30.08 -17.72 -10.30
CA TYR A 134 -28.72 -17.30 -10.00
C TYR A 134 -28.11 -18.16 -8.91
N SER A 135 -26.81 -18.38 -9.02
CA SER A 135 -26.00 -19.00 -7.97
C SER A 135 -24.66 -18.29 -7.86
N ARG A 136 -24.16 -18.13 -6.65
CA ARG A 136 -22.88 -17.47 -6.36
C ARG A 136 -21.80 -18.53 -6.17
N VAL A 137 -20.74 -18.46 -6.98
CA VAL A 137 -19.62 -19.40 -6.90
C VAL A 137 -18.38 -18.70 -6.35
N VAL A 138 -17.84 -19.19 -5.22
CA VAL A 138 -16.65 -18.62 -4.54
C VAL A 138 -15.46 -19.57 -4.69
N PHE A 139 -14.28 -19.06 -5.00
CA PHE A 139 -13.03 -19.81 -4.95
C PHE A 139 -11.87 -18.88 -4.61
N ASN A 140 -10.89 -19.40 -3.88
CA ASN A 140 -9.66 -18.73 -3.49
C ASN A 140 -8.53 -18.89 -4.52
N GLU A 141 -8.61 -19.89 -5.40
CA GLU A 141 -7.66 -20.15 -6.48
C GLU A 141 -8.35 -20.75 -7.72
N ILE A 142 -7.73 -20.60 -8.88
CA ILE A 142 -8.28 -21.07 -10.16
C ILE A 142 -7.59 -22.38 -10.57
N THR A 143 -7.86 -23.45 -9.82
CA THR A 143 -7.40 -24.81 -10.12
C THR A 143 -8.55 -25.72 -10.51
N LYS A 144 -8.26 -26.85 -11.16
CA LYS A 144 -9.29 -27.83 -11.54
C LYS A 144 -10.12 -28.30 -10.35
N ASN A 145 -9.47 -28.54 -9.20
CA ASN A 145 -10.13 -29.01 -7.99
C ASN A 145 -10.99 -27.91 -7.35
N ALA A 146 -10.43 -26.71 -7.15
CA ALA A 146 -11.15 -25.59 -6.54
C ALA A 146 -12.39 -25.21 -7.36
N ILE A 147 -12.25 -25.10 -8.69
CA ILE A 147 -13.39 -24.79 -9.57
C ILE A 147 -14.44 -25.90 -9.52
N ARG A 148 -14.06 -27.18 -9.59
CA ARG A 148 -15.04 -28.27 -9.50
C ARG A 148 -15.79 -28.26 -8.17
N GLN A 149 -15.09 -28.05 -7.05
CA GLN A 149 -15.71 -27.99 -5.73
C GLN A 149 -16.68 -26.81 -5.61
N ALA A 150 -16.27 -25.63 -6.08
CA ALA A 150 -17.08 -24.42 -6.02
C ALA A 150 -18.38 -24.53 -6.84
N PHE A 151 -18.33 -25.18 -8.02
CA PHE A 151 -19.52 -25.41 -8.85
C PHE A 151 -20.39 -26.58 -8.38
N ASN A 152 -19.85 -27.51 -7.59
CA ASN A 152 -20.62 -28.62 -7.02
C ASN A 152 -21.46 -28.19 -5.81
N LYS A 153 -21.05 -27.14 -5.11
CA LYS A 153 -21.78 -26.54 -3.98
C LYS A 153 -21.81 -25.03 -4.13
N PRO A 154 -22.57 -24.50 -5.11
CA PRO A 154 -22.74 -23.06 -5.22
C PRO A 154 -23.44 -22.51 -3.97
N GLY A 155 -23.06 -21.29 -3.58
CA GLY A 155 -23.75 -20.53 -2.56
C GLY A 155 -24.79 -19.59 -3.17
N GLU A 156 -25.37 -18.78 -2.29
CA GLU A 156 -26.27 -17.68 -2.65
C GLU A 156 -25.55 -16.34 -2.58
N LEU A 157 -26.11 -15.33 -3.24
CA LEU A 157 -25.61 -13.97 -3.16
C LEU A 157 -25.77 -13.45 -1.71
N ASN A 158 -24.68 -12.97 -1.12
CA ASN A 158 -24.70 -12.44 0.23
C ASN A 158 -25.03 -10.94 0.22
N ILE A 159 -26.27 -10.59 0.57
CA ILE A 159 -26.75 -9.20 0.55
C ILE A 159 -26.06 -8.31 1.60
N ASP A 160 -25.66 -8.86 2.74
CA ASP A 160 -24.96 -8.12 3.79
C ASP A 160 -23.59 -7.64 3.33
N ARG A 161 -22.86 -8.48 2.58
CA ARG A 161 -21.59 -8.11 1.96
C ARG A 161 -21.75 -7.07 0.85
N VAL A 162 -22.84 -7.14 0.08
CA VAL A 162 -23.22 -6.11 -0.90
C VAL A 162 -23.49 -4.80 -0.18
N ASN A 163 -24.32 -4.82 0.86
CA ASN A 163 -24.68 -3.65 1.66
C ASN A 163 -23.46 -2.99 2.30
N ALA A 164 -22.51 -3.76 2.83
CA ALA A 164 -21.25 -3.25 3.34
C ALA A 164 -20.41 -2.54 2.25
N GLN A 165 -20.38 -3.09 1.03
CA GLN A 165 -19.71 -2.44 -0.09
C GLN A 165 -20.41 -1.14 -0.50
N GLN A 166 -21.74 -1.12 -0.53
CA GLN A 166 -22.52 0.06 -0.90
C GLN A 166 -22.43 1.15 0.16
N ALA A 167 -22.50 0.79 1.45
CA ALA A 167 -22.28 1.71 2.55
C ALA A 167 -20.92 2.40 2.43
N ARG A 168 -19.84 1.63 2.19
CA ARG A 168 -18.51 2.20 1.94
C ARG A 168 -18.54 3.18 0.77
N ARG A 169 -19.14 2.76 -0.35
CA ARG A 169 -19.24 3.56 -1.57
C ARG A 169 -19.99 4.87 -1.34
N PHE A 170 -21.05 4.86 -0.56
CA PHE A 170 -21.91 6.02 -0.29
C PHE A 170 -21.22 6.99 0.65
N MET A 171 -20.55 6.51 1.71
CA MET A 171 -19.74 7.35 2.59
C MET A 171 -18.65 8.08 1.82
N ASP A 172 -17.89 7.35 0.99
CA ASP A 172 -16.82 7.93 0.19
C ASP A 172 -17.38 8.95 -0.84
N ARG A 173 -18.58 8.69 -1.38
CA ARG A 173 -19.29 9.60 -2.29
C ARG A 173 -19.74 10.88 -1.59
N VAL A 174 -20.33 10.78 -0.41
CA VAL A 174 -20.76 11.91 0.42
C VAL A 174 -19.56 12.82 0.75
N VAL A 175 -18.48 12.25 1.31
CA VAL A 175 -17.27 13.03 1.64
C VAL A 175 -16.69 13.69 0.40
N GLY A 176 -16.55 12.95 -0.69
CA GLY A 176 -16.01 13.47 -1.94
C GLY A 176 -16.81 14.65 -2.49
N TYR A 177 -18.13 14.55 -2.57
CA TYR A 177 -18.98 15.56 -3.21
C TYR A 177 -19.37 16.72 -2.30
N MET A 178 -19.35 16.54 -0.98
CA MET A 178 -19.75 17.58 -0.02
C MET A 178 -18.54 18.33 0.56
N VAL A 179 -17.38 17.68 0.75
CA VAL A 179 -16.17 18.36 1.25
C VAL A 179 -15.38 19.03 0.12
N SER A 180 -15.28 18.43 -1.07
CA SER A 180 -14.48 19.01 -2.15
C SER A 180 -14.91 20.42 -2.58
N PRO A 181 -16.22 20.75 -2.72
CA PRO A 181 -16.65 22.12 -3.00
C PRO A 181 -16.22 23.13 -1.95
N LEU A 182 -16.18 22.72 -0.68
CA LEU A 182 -15.67 23.56 0.42
C LEU A 182 -14.17 23.80 0.26
N LEU A 183 -13.39 22.78 -0.08
CA LEU A 183 -11.96 22.92 -0.39
C LEU A 183 -11.73 23.83 -1.61
N TRP A 184 -12.59 23.75 -2.63
CA TRP A 184 -12.50 24.64 -3.80
C TRP A 184 -12.77 26.10 -3.45
N LYS A 185 -13.71 26.34 -2.55
CA LYS A 185 -14.07 27.68 -2.08
C LYS A 185 -12.98 28.28 -1.18
N LYS A 186 -12.32 27.44 -0.37
CA LYS A 186 -11.39 27.90 0.68
C LYS A 186 -9.90 27.79 0.34
N ILE A 187 -9.53 26.96 -0.63
CA ILE A 187 -8.11 26.65 -0.90
C ILE A 187 -7.83 26.78 -2.40
N ALA A 188 -8.25 25.81 -3.21
CA ALA A 188 -8.02 25.81 -4.65
C ALA A 188 -9.00 24.92 -5.39
N ARG A 189 -9.40 25.32 -6.61
CA ARG A 189 -10.24 24.50 -7.49
C ARG A 189 -9.52 23.21 -7.89
N GLY A 190 -10.28 22.13 -8.00
CA GLY A 190 -9.76 20.82 -8.43
C GLY A 190 -9.22 19.94 -7.30
N LEU A 191 -9.14 20.46 -6.07
CA LEU A 191 -8.82 19.64 -4.88
C LEU A 191 -9.91 18.61 -4.60
N SER A 192 -9.55 17.48 -4.01
CA SER A 192 -10.55 16.46 -3.69
C SER A 192 -10.29 15.84 -2.33
N ALA A 193 -11.32 15.90 -1.49
CA ALA A 193 -11.31 15.18 -0.23
C ALA A 193 -11.60 13.69 -0.45
N GLY A 194 -11.11 12.86 0.45
CA GLY A 194 -11.50 11.45 0.52
C GLY A 194 -11.32 10.98 1.94
N ARG A 195 -12.31 10.25 2.48
CA ARG A 195 -12.37 9.86 3.89
C ARG A 195 -11.07 9.22 4.35
N VAL A 196 -10.61 8.19 3.64
CA VAL A 196 -9.38 7.45 3.99
C VAL A 196 -8.13 8.12 3.42
N GLN A 197 -8.22 8.72 2.24
CA GLN A 197 -7.09 9.37 1.57
C GLN A 197 -6.57 10.56 2.37
N SER A 198 -7.46 11.41 2.90
CA SER A 198 -7.06 12.56 3.72
C SER A 198 -6.32 12.14 4.98
N VAL A 199 -6.74 11.04 5.62
CA VAL A 199 -6.07 10.47 6.79
C VAL A 199 -4.70 9.88 6.44
N ALA A 200 -4.55 9.29 5.25
CA ALA A 200 -3.24 8.83 4.77
C ALA A 200 -2.29 10.00 4.47
N VAL A 201 -2.79 11.11 3.91
CA VAL A 201 -2.01 12.35 3.73
C VAL A 201 -1.58 12.90 5.08
N ARG A 202 -2.48 12.92 6.06
CA ARG A 202 -2.18 13.34 7.44
C ARG A 202 -0.99 12.59 8.04
N LEU A 203 -0.93 11.27 7.90
CA LEU A 203 0.23 10.47 8.37
C LEU A 203 1.56 10.98 7.78
N VAL A 204 1.58 11.29 6.49
CA VAL A 204 2.78 11.80 5.81
C VAL A 204 3.11 13.22 6.27
N VAL A 205 2.11 14.09 6.44
CA VAL A 205 2.26 15.47 6.93
C VAL A 205 2.78 15.50 8.37
N GLU A 206 2.25 14.67 9.27
CA GLU A 206 2.73 14.57 10.65
C GLU A 206 4.20 14.13 10.69
N ARG A 207 4.58 13.12 9.89
CA ARG A 207 5.99 12.71 9.76
C ARG A 207 6.87 13.84 9.20
N GLU A 208 6.38 14.60 8.23
CA GLU A 208 7.10 15.76 7.69
C GLU A 208 7.38 16.81 8.76
N ARG A 209 6.38 17.08 9.61
CA ARG A 209 6.49 18.03 10.74
C ARG A 209 7.46 17.54 11.81
N GLU A 210 7.39 16.26 12.16
CA GLU A 210 8.36 15.64 13.07
C GLU A 210 9.81 15.82 12.57
N ILE A 211 10.04 15.60 11.27
CA ILE A 211 11.36 15.75 10.66
C ILE A 211 11.80 17.22 10.64
N LYS A 212 10.91 18.16 10.30
CA LYS A 212 11.22 19.60 10.25
C LYS A 212 11.52 20.19 11.62
N ALA A 213 10.83 19.72 12.66
CA ALA A 213 11.01 20.20 14.04
C ALA A 213 12.17 19.51 14.77
N PHE A 214 12.77 18.47 14.18
CA PHE A 214 13.84 17.71 14.80
C PHE A 214 15.15 18.49 14.84
N VAL A 215 15.71 18.64 16.04
CA VAL A 215 17.04 19.23 16.26
C VAL A 215 18.03 18.08 16.53
N PRO A 216 18.98 17.80 15.63
CA PRO A 216 19.97 16.75 15.85
C PRO A 216 20.86 17.04 17.06
N GLU A 217 21.11 16.00 17.86
CA GLU A 217 22.01 16.04 19.00
C GLU A 217 23.28 15.28 18.65
N GLU A 218 24.43 15.91 18.87
CA GLU A 218 25.74 15.29 18.73
C GLU A 218 25.95 14.20 19.79
N PHE A 219 26.49 13.06 19.37
CA PHE A 219 27.04 12.07 20.27
C PHE A 219 28.19 11.31 19.59
N TRP A 220 29.01 10.65 20.39
CA TRP A 220 30.15 9.90 19.88
C TRP A 220 30.05 8.43 20.27
N GLU A 221 30.56 7.59 19.39
CA GLU A 221 30.88 6.20 19.68
C GLU A 221 32.40 6.03 19.57
N VAL A 222 32.94 5.04 20.28
CA VAL A 222 34.37 4.69 20.19
C VAL A 222 34.44 3.19 19.98
N ASP A 223 35.02 2.81 18.85
CA ASP A 223 35.36 1.41 18.56
C ASP A 223 36.84 1.17 18.87
N ALA A 224 37.13 -0.03 19.37
CA ALA A 224 38.47 -0.51 19.66
C ALA A 224 38.77 -1.74 18.81
N SER A 225 39.82 -1.65 18.00
CA SER A 225 40.43 -2.78 17.32
C SER A 225 41.47 -3.40 18.25
N THR A 226 41.29 -4.67 18.58
CA THR A 226 42.18 -5.42 19.48
C THR A 226 42.66 -6.71 18.82
N THR A 227 43.70 -7.32 19.39
CA THR A 227 44.14 -8.67 19.06
C THR A 227 44.01 -9.60 20.26
N THR A 228 43.59 -10.84 19.99
CA THR A 228 43.52 -11.92 20.99
C THR A 228 44.93 -12.45 21.30
N PRO A 229 45.10 -13.31 22.34
CA PRO A 229 46.37 -13.99 22.59
C PRO A 229 46.88 -14.83 21.41
N SER A 230 45.96 -15.34 20.56
CA SER A 230 46.28 -16.05 19.31
C SER A 230 46.67 -15.13 18.15
N GLY A 231 46.57 -13.81 18.31
CA GLY A 231 46.84 -12.81 17.28
C GLY A 231 45.66 -12.49 16.36
N ASP A 232 44.47 -13.01 16.64
CA ASP A 232 43.27 -12.78 15.82
C ASP A 232 42.68 -11.39 16.08
N ALA A 233 42.17 -10.74 15.04
CA ALA A 233 41.55 -9.42 15.15
C ALA A 233 40.15 -9.48 15.78
N LEU A 234 39.93 -8.66 16.80
CA LEU A 234 38.67 -8.52 17.53
C LEU A 234 38.29 -7.04 17.63
N ALA A 235 37.20 -6.64 16.96
CA ALA A 235 36.66 -5.30 17.10
C ALA A 235 35.62 -5.26 18.23
N LEU A 236 35.67 -4.22 19.05
CA LEU A 236 34.82 -4.03 20.22
C LEU A 236 34.24 -2.61 20.19
N GLN A 237 32.99 -2.44 20.59
CA GLN A 237 32.41 -1.11 20.79
C GLN A 237 32.41 -0.76 22.28
N VAL A 238 32.83 0.44 22.66
CA VAL A 238 32.71 0.94 24.04
C VAL A 238 31.24 1.17 24.36
N THR A 239 30.75 0.56 25.44
CA THR A 239 29.32 0.61 25.83
C THR A 239 29.08 1.30 27.17
N HIS A 240 30.03 1.22 28.10
CA HIS A 240 29.89 1.83 29.43
C HIS A 240 31.21 2.43 29.92
N GLN A 241 31.11 3.41 30.82
CA GLN A 241 32.20 3.95 31.62
C GLN A 241 31.66 4.20 33.03
N ASN A 242 32.36 3.74 34.08
CA ASN A 242 31.91 3.85 35.48
C ASN A 242 30.47 3.32 35.67
N ASP A 243 30.18 2.16 35.07
CA ASP A 243 28.86 1.50 35.05
C ASP A 243 27.69 2.30 34.45
N LYS A 244 27.97 3.44 33.80
CA LYS A 244 26.96 4.24 33.06
C LYS A 244 27.11 4.06 31.56
N PRO A 245 26.02 4.16 30.77
CA PRO A 245 26.10 4.11 29.31
C PRO A 245 27.10 5.14 28.77
N PHE A 246 28.02 4.67 27.93
CA PHE A 246 29.02 5.52 27.30
C PHE A 246 28.38 6.26 26.12
N ARG A 247 28.20 7.57 26.26
CA ARG A 247 27.66 8.44 25.22
C ARG A 247 28.20 9.87 25.35
N PRO A 248 29.49 10.11 25.02
CA PRO A 248 30.04 11.46 24.99
C PRO A 248 29.27 12.33 24.00
N VAL A 249 29.11 13.62 24.32
CA VAL A 249 28.33 14.58 23.51
C VAL A 249 29.18 15.57 22.74
N ASN A 250 30.50 15.50 22.87
CA ASN A 250 31.44 16.35 22.16
C ASN A 250 32.84 15.73 22.07
N LYS A 251 33.68 16.33 21.23
CA LYS A 251 35.05 15.89 20.98
C LYS A 251 35.95 15.88 22.23
N GLU A 252 35.79 16.84 23.15
CA GLU A 252 36.64 16.93 24.36
C GLU A 252 36.42 15.74 25.28
N GLN A 253 35.16 15.40 25.56
CA GLN A 253 34.79 14.23 26.35
C GLN A 253 35.29 12.93 25.69
N THR A 254 35.13 12.82 24.37
CA THR A 254 35.60 11.67 23.60
C THR A 254 37.12 11.53 23.67
N GLN A 255 37.87 12.61 23.47
CA GLN A 255 39.33 12.57 23.51
C GLN A 255 39.86 12.26 24.91
N ALA A 256 39.19 12.73 25.96
CA ALA A 256 39.49 12.37 27.35
C ALA A 256 39.30 10.86 27.58
N ALA A 257 38.19 10.29 27.09
CA ALA A 257 37.94 8.85 27.17
C ALA A 257 38.96 8.03 26.37
N VAL A 258 39.28 8.46 25.13
CA VAL A 258 40.31 7.83 24.29
C VAL A 258 41.66 7.81 24.99
N SER A 259 42.08 8.93 25.59
CA SER A 259 43.36 9.02 26.31
C SER A 259 43.47 8.06 27.51
N LEU A 260 42.33 7.71 28.12
CA LEU A 260 42.26 6.70 29.19
C LEU A 260 42.31 5.28 28.59
N LEU A 261 41.56 5.04 27.51
CA LEU A 261 41.48 3.76 26.81
C LEU A 261 42.82 3.35 26.16
N GLU A 262 43.64 4.30 25.69
CA GLU A 262 44.98 4.04 25.15
C GLU A 262 45.94 3.47 26.20
N LYS A 263 45.75 3.84 27.47
CA LYS A 263 46.59 3.40 28.59
C LYS A 263 46.02 2.19 29.33
N ALA A 264 44.78 1.82 29.03
CA ALA A 264 44.08 0.76 29.71
C ALA A 264 44.57 -0.63 29.28
N ARG A 265 44.45 -1.61 30.18
CA ARG A 265 44.64 -3.02 29.86
C ARG A 265 43.28 -3.64 29.55
N TYR A 266 43.18 -4.31 28.41
CA TYR A 266 41.94 -4.94 27.96
C TYR A 266 41.94 -6.39 28.41
N SER A 267 40.86 -6.82 29.05
CA SER A 267 40.68 -8.21 29.45
C SER A 267 39.23 -8.67 29.26
N VAL A 268 39.05 -9.93 28.85
CA VAL A 268 37.74 -10.52 28.68
C VAL A 268 37.10 -10.74 30.06
N LEU A 269 36.02 -10.01 30.35
CA LEU A 269 35.26 -10.16 31.61
C LEU A 269 34.30 -11.34 31.53
N GLU A 270 33.69 -11.53 30.36
CA GLU A 270 32.66 -12.53 30.14
C GLU A 270 32.59 -12.91 28.65
N ARG A 271 32.38 -14.19 28.41
CA ARG A 271 31.96 -14.75 27.13
C ARG A 271 30.69 -15.55 27.35
N GLU A 272 29.60 -15.13 26.71
CA GLU A 272 28.34 -15.85 26.70
C GLU A 272 28.12 -16.44 25.30
N ASP A 273 28.15 -17.77 25.21
CA ASP A 273 27.75 -18.51 24.01
C ASP A 273 26.38 -19.13 24.25
N LYS A 274 25.39 -18.79 23.42
CA LYS A 274 24.04 -19.34 23.51
C LYS A 274 23.49 -19.81 22.18
N PRO A 275 22.83 -20.98 22.14
CA PRO A 275 22.07 -21.39 20.97
C PRO A 275 20.87 -20.46 20.80
N THR A 276 20.70 -19.93 19.59
CA THR A 276 19.59 -19.07 19.20
C THR A 276 18.94 -19.58 17.92
N THR A 277 17.68 -19.23 17.71
CA THR A 277 16.93 -19.69 16.54
C THR A 277 16.21 -18.54 15.84
N SER A 278 16.15 -18.58 14.52
CA SER A 278 15.32 -17.69 13.70
C SER A 278 14.20 -18.47 13.04
N LYS A 279 12.95 -18.16 13.43
CA LYS A 279 11.74 -18.76 12.85
C LYS A 279 11.45 -18.16 11.47
N PRO A 280 10.88 -18.94 10.53
CA PRO A 280 10.40 -18.37 9.27
C PRO A 280 9.23 -17.42 9.49
N GLY A 281 9.12 -16.41 8.64
CA GLY A 281 7.94 -15.54 8.60
C GLY A 281 6.70 -16.28 8.12
N ALA A 282 5.52 -15.75 8.47
CA ALA A 282 4.23 -16.22 7.99
C ALA A 282 4.11 -16.18 6.45
N PRO A 283 3.22 -16.98 5.82
CA PRO A 283 2.89 -16.80 4.41
C PRO A 283 2.32 -15.40 4.18
N PHE A 284 2.37 -14.92 2.92
CA PHE A 284 2.01 -13.55 2.64
C PHE A 284 0.51 -13.29 2.77
N ILE A 285 0.16 -12.18 3.40
CA ILE A 285 -1.08 -11.43 3.16
C ILE A 285 -0.81 -10.25 2.24
N THR A 286 -1.85 -9.55 1.79
CA THR A 286 -1.72 -8.40 0.87
C THR A 286 -0.74 -7.35 1.38
N SER A 287 -0.85 -6.95 2.64
CA SER A 287 0.04 -5.95 3.25
C SER A 287 1.50 -6.42 3.23
N THR A 288 1.77 -7.63 3.71
CA THR A 288 3.14 -8.17 3.78
C THR A 288 3.73 -8.45 2.40
N LEU A 289 2.92 -8.83 1.40
CA LEU A 289 3.37 -8.98 0.01
C LEU A 289 3.81 -7.64 -0.56
N GLN A 290 2.98 -6.59 -0.40
CA GLN A 290 3.30 -5.24 -0.85
C GLN A 290 4.58 -4.71 -0.19
N GLN A 291 4.73 -4.92 1.12
CA GLN A 291 5.94 -4.54 1.86
C GLN A 291 7.18 -5.29 1.35
N ALA A 292 7.09 -6.61 1.17
CA ALA A 292 8.22 -7.43 0.72
C ALA A 292 8.59 -7.15 -0.74
N ALA A 293 7.61 -7.00 -1.64
CA ALA A 293 7.84 -6.65 -3.04
C ALA A 293 8.48 -5.27 -3.18
N SER A 294 8.06 -4.29 -2.37
CA SER A 294 8.70 -2.99 -2.32
C SER A 294 10.13 -3.09 -1.84
N THR A 295 10.38 -3.70 -0.68
CA THR A 295 11.73 -3.74 -0.08
C THR A 295 12.71 -4.61 -0.87
N ARG A 296 12.28 -5.77 -1.38
CA ARG A 296 13.16 -6.78 -2.01
C ARG A 296 13.24 -6.68 -3.53
N LEU A 297 12.16 -6.28 -4.20
CA LEU A 297 12.10 -6.20 -5.67
C LEU A 297 12.05 -4.76 -6.19
N GLY A 298 11.91 -3.79 -5.29
CA GLY A 298 11.78 -2.39 -5.66
C GLY A 298 10.42 -2.00 -6.24
N PHE A 299 9.42 -2.89 -6.23
CA PHE A 299 8.12 -2.65 -6.87
C PHE A 299 7.23 -1.70 -6.04
N GLY A 300 6.55 -0.77 -6.70
CA GLY A 300 5.47 0.00 -6.08
C GLY A 300 4.25 -0.89 -5.80
N VAL A 301 3.38 -0.47 -4.88
CA VAL A 301 2.18 -1.23 -4.47
C VAL A 301 1.22 -1.47 -5.64
N LYS A 302 1.05 -0.48 -6.52
CA LYS A 302 0.20 -0.60 -7.72
C LYS A 302 0.73 -1.68 -8.66
N LYS A 303 2.04 -1.64 -8.96
CA LYS A 303 2.71 -2.64 -9.79
C LYS A 303 2.59 -4.04 -9.17
N THR A 304 2.81 -4.15 -7.87
CA THR A 304 2.70 -5.41 -7.13
C THR A 304 1.30 -6.02 -7.26
N MET A 305 0.24 -5.23 -7.04
CA MET A 305 -1.13 -5.73 -7.13
C MET A 305 -1.55 -6.05 -8.57
N MET A 306 -1.10 -5.29 -9.57
CA MET A 306 -1.34 -5.61 -10.98
C MET A 306 -0.72 -6.96 -11.37
N MET A 307 0.51 -7.22 -10.95
CA MET A 307 1.18 -8.49 -11.22
C MET A 307 0.54 -9.65 -10.46
N ALA A 308 0.20 -9.46 -9.19
CA ALA A 308 -0.49 -10.46 -8.38
C ALA A 308 -1.86 -10.82 -9.00
N GLN A 309 -2.61 -9.84 -9.49
CA GLN A 309 -3.87 -10.08 -10.19
C GLN A 309 -3.66 -10.95 -11.43
N ARG A 310 -2.66 -10.64 -12.26
CA ARG A 310 -2.35 -11.46 -13.45
C ARG A 310 -1.96 -12.89 -13.09
N LEU A 311 -1.16 -13.08 -12.04
CA LEU A 311 -0.79 -14.40 -11.55
C LEU A 311 -2.01 -15.19 -11.06
N TYR A 312 -2.92 -14.54 -10.32
CA TYR A 312 -4.16 -15.16 -9.83
C TYR A 312 -5.10 -15.54 -10.98
N GLU A 313 -5.38 -14.63 -11.91
CA GLU A 313 -6.27 -14.88 -13.06
C GLU A 313 -5.73 -15.96 -14.02
N ALA A 314 -4.40 -16.13 -14.07
CA ALA A 314 -3.75 -17.20 -14.80
C ALA A 314 -3.74 -18.55 -14.03
N GLY A 315 -4.14 -18.55 -12.76
CA GLY A 315 -4.23 -19.73 -11.91
C GLY A 315 -2.92 -20.13 -11.24
N TYR A 316 -1.94 -19.22 -11.11
CA TYR A 316 -0.63 -19.50 -10.49
C TYR A 316 -0.58 -19.23 -8.99
N ILE A 317 -1.40 -18.33 -8.46
CA ILE A 317 -1.46 -18.04 -7.02
C ILE A 317 -2.90 -18.01 -6.52
N THR A 318 -3.07 -18.11 -5.20
CA THR A 318 -4.31 -17.80 -4.51
C THR A 318 -4.65 -16.31 -4.58
N TYR A 319 -5.87 -15.97 -4.18
CA TYR A 319 -6.40 -14.62 -4.24
C TYR A 319 -5.54 -13.61 -3.47
N MET A 320 -5.17 -12.51 -4.15
CA MET A 320 -4.16 -11.56 -3.68
C MET A 320 -4.69 -10.48 -2.73
N ARG A 321 -6.00 -10.42 -2.46
CA ARG A 321 -6.64 -9.49 -1.53
C ARG A 321 -7.13 -10.24 -0.30
N THR A 322 -6.21 -10.49 0.63
CA THR A 322 -6.41 -11.30 1.84
C THR A 322 -5.65 -10.69 3.00
N ASP A 323 -6.23 -10.78 4.20
CA ASP A 323 -5.62 -10.49 5.49
C ASP A 323 -5.39 -11.77 6.33
N SER A 324 -5.66 -12.94 5.75
CA SER A 324 -5.53 -14.25 6.38
C SER A 324 -4.17 -14.87 6.10
N THR A 325 -3.48 -15.30 7.15
CA THR A 325 -2.24 -16.10 7.00
C THR A 325 -2.50 -17.61 7.02
N ASN A 326 -3.77 -18.01 7.05
CA ASN A 326 -4.19 -19.40 7.03
C ASN A 326 -3.72 -20.12 5.75
N LEU A 327 -3.42 -21.41 5.87
CA LEU A 327 -3.12 -22.31 4.76
C LEU A 327 -4.05 -23.52 4.85
N SER A 328 -4.63 -23.91 3.72
CA SER A 328 -5.42 -25.12 3.60
C SER A 328 -4.59 -26.37 3.89
N GLN A 329 -5.24 -27.43 4.36
CA GLN A 329 -4.56 -28.69 4.64
C GLN A 329 -3.87 -29.26 3.40
N ASP A 330 -4.49 -29.12 2.22
CA ASP A 330 -3.92 -29.55 0.95
C ASP A 330 -2.64 -28.76 0.61
N ALA A 331 -2.65 -27.44 0.80
CA ALA A 331 -1.48 -26.61 0.57
C ALA A 331 -0.33 -26.94 1.53
N VAL A 332 -0.64 -27.14 2.81
CA VAL A 332 0.33 -27.57 3.83
C VAL A 332 0.93 -28.93 3.48
N ASN A 333 0.11 -29.90 3.10
CA ASN A 333 0.58 -31.23 2.70
C ASN A 333 1.48 -31.15 1.46
N MET A 334 1.05 -30.40 0.45
CA MET A 334 1.78 -30.19 -0.80
C MET A 334 3.17 -29.60 -0.57
N VAL A 335 3.28 -28.51 0.19
CA VAL A 335 4.56 -27.85 0.42
C VAL A 335 5.48 -28.66 1.34
N ARG A 336 4.92 -29.38 2.32
CA ARG A 336 5.69 -30.29 3.18
C ARG A 336 6.27 -31.46 2.39
N GLY A 337 5.51 -32.03 1.45
CA GLY A 337 6.00 -33.02 0.50
C GLY A 337 7.18 -32.47 -0.31
N TYR A 338 7.00 -31.30 -0.92
CA TYR A 338 8.08 -30.62 -1.66
C TYR A 338 9.34 -30.41 -0.80
N ILE A 339 9.18 -29.99 0.46
CA ILE A 339 10.31 -29.78 1.38
C ILE A 339 11.04 -31.09 1.67
N SER A 340 10.30 -32.16 1.94
CA SER A 340 10.85 -33.50 2.17
C SER A 340 11.70 -33.95 0.98
N ASP A 341 11.17 -33.80 -0.23
CA ASP A 341 11.78 -34.35 -1.45
C ASP A 341 12.98 -33.52 -1.93
N ASN A 342 12.93 -32.21 -1.79
CA ASN A 342 13.93 -31.30 -2.38
C ASN A 342 14.98 -30.77 -1.38
N PHE A 343 14.68 -30.73 -0.08
CA PHE A 343 15.62 -30.27 0.95
C PHE A 343 15.98 -31.38 1.95
N GLY A 344 15.09 -32.35 2.18
CA GLY A 344 15.30 -33.47 3.08
C GLY A 344 14.71 -33.27 4.49
N LYS A 345 14.57 -34.38 5.23
CA LYS A 345 13.84 -34.46 6.51
C LYS A 345 14.27 -33.42 7.56
N LYS A 346 15.55 -33.05 7.63
CA LYS A 346 16.06 -32.06 8.60
C LYS A 346 15.46 -30.66 8.43
N TYR A 347 14.94 -30.34 7.23
CA TYR A 347 14.30 -29.07 6.91
C TYR A 347 12.78 -29.07 7.14
N LEU A 348 12.20 -30.23 7.41
CA LEU A 348 10.77 -30.42 7.61
C LEU A 348 10.45 -30.46 9.11
N PRO A 349 9.64 -29.52 9.64
CA PRO A 349 9.16 -29.59 11.02
C PRO A 349 8.34 -30.86 11.26
N GLU A 350 8.40 -31.40 12.47
CA GLU A 350 7.64 -32.60 12.88
C GLU A 350 6.14 -32.40 12.64
N SER A 351 5.58 -31.32 13.17
CA SER A 351 4.20 -30.90 12.94
C SER A 351 4.13 -29.70 11.99
N PRO A 352 3.05 -29.54 11.21
CA PRO A 352 2.84 -28.35 10.39
C PRO A 352 2.90 -27.05 11.20
N ASN A 353 3.53 -26.01 10.64
CA ASN A 353 3.49 -24.68 11.24
C ASN A 353 2.12 -24.06 10.97
N GLN A 354 1.39 -23.69 12.04
CA GLN A 354 0.12 -22.99 11.94
C GLN A 354 0.33 -21.49 12.14
N TYR A 355 -0.27 -20.68 11.26
CA TYR A 355 -0.26 -19.23 11.34
C TYR A 355 -1.70 -18.76 11.50
N ALA A 356 -2.00 -18.17 12.66
CA ALA A 356 -3.36 -17.76 12.98
C ALA A 356 -3.80 -16.55 12.14
N SER A 357 -5.07 -16.52 11.78
CA SER A 357 -5.73 -15.32 11.26
C SER A 357 -6.23 -14.45 12.43
N LYS A 358 -6.36 -13.14 12.21
CA LYS A 358 -6.98 -12.23 13.20
C LYS A 358 -8.47 -12.55 13.33
N GLU A 359 -9.07 -12.32 14.51
CA GLU A 359 -10.49 -12.61 14.82
C GLU A 359 -11.52 -11.99 13.85
N ASN A 360 -11.15 -10.98 13.07
CA ASN A 360 -12.01 -10.34 12.06
C ASN A 360 -11.60 -10.64 10.60
N SER A 361 -10.69 -11.60 10.36
CA SER A 361 -10.38 -12.01 8.99
C SER A 361 -11.65 -12.58 8.37
N GLN A 362 -12.04 -12.11 7.19
CA GLN A 362 -13.15 -12.71 6.45
C GLN A 362 -12.85 -14.23 6.32
N GLU A 363 -13.56 -15.08 7.06
CA GLU A 363 -13.15 -16.45 7.43
C GLU A 363 -13.06 -17.46 6.26
N ALA A 364 -13.09 -16.99 5.02
CA ALA A 364 -12.96 -17.79 3.80
C ALA A 364 -11.68 -17.52 2.99
N HIS A 365 -10.79 -16.62 3.42
CA HIS A 365 -9.56 -16.32 2.69
C HIS A 365 -8.37 -17.16 3.16
N GLU A 366 -7.56 -17.60 2.20
CA GLU A 366 -6.26 -18.22 2.43
C GLU A 366 -5.15 -17.16 2.25
N ALA A 367 -3.95 -17.45 2.74
CA ALA A 367 -2.77 -16.65 2.43
C ALA A 367 -2.45 -16.63 0.93
N ILE A 368 -1.69 -15.64 0.49
CA ILE A 368 -1.14 -15.54 -0.85
C ILE A 368 0.00 -16.55 -1.00
N ARG A 369 -0.25 -17.60 -1.76
CA ARG A 369 0.67 -18.72 -2.01
C ARG A 369 0.58 -19.19 -3.47
N PRO A 370 1.54 -19.99 -3.96
CA PRO A 370 1.37 -20.74 -5.19
C PRO A 370 0.13 -21.65 -5.13
N SER A 371 -0.57 -21.79 -6.25
CA SER A 371 -1.62 -22.78 -6.42
C SER A 371 -1.07 -24.20 -6.51
N ASP A 372 0.13 -24.35 -7.07
CA ASP A 372 0.91 -25.59 -7.13
C ASP A 372 2.37 -25.28 -6.79
N VAL A 373 2.90 -25.90 -5.74
CA VAL A 373 4.29 -25.70 -5.29
C VAL A 373 5.31 -26.19 -6.33
N ASN A 374 4.93 -27.11 -7.22
CA ASN A 374 5.83 -27.69 -8.20
C ASN A 374 6.03 -26.80 -9.43
N VAL A 375 5.20 -25.77 -9.60
CA VAL A 375 5.35 -24.78 -10.68
C VAL A 375 6.42 -23.78 -10.28
N MET A 376 7.54 -23.77 -11.00
CA MET A 376 8.65 -22.84 -10.77
C MET A 376 8.45 -21.53 -11.54
N ALA A 377 9.04 -20.44 -11.07
CA ALA A 377 8.87 -19.10 -11.65
C ALA A 377 9.26 -19.04 -13.14
N GLU A 378 10.28 -19.79 -13.52
CA GLU A 378 10.82 -19.88 -14.88
C GLU A 378 9.88 -20.63 -15.83
N SER A 379 8.98 -21.45 -15.29
CA SER A 379 8.02 -22.25 -16.06
C SER A 379 6.70 -21.52 -16.37
N LEU A 380 6.51 -20.32 -15.82
CA LEU A 380 5.29 -19.54 -16.00
C LEU A 380 5.15 -19.08 -17.46
N LYS A 381 4.04 -19.46 -18.09
CA LYS A 381 3.68 -19.06 -19.46
C LYS A 381 2.97 -17.71 -19.45
N ASP A 382 3.22 -16.90 -20.49
CA ASP A 382 2.60 -15.59 -20.74
C ASP A 382 2.76 -14.56 -19.58
N MET A 383 3.82 -14.72 -18.77
CA MET A 383 4.13 -13.85 -17.64
C MET A 383 5.43 -13.08 -17.89
N GLU A 384 5.40 -11.77 -17.64
CA GLU A 384 6.58 -10.92 -17.73
C GLU A 384 7.57 -11.19 -16.59
N ALA A 385 8.83 -10.80 -16.78
CA ALA A 385 9.90 -11.06 -15.80
C ALA A 385 9.58 -10.55 -14.39
N ASP A 386 8.88 -9.42 -14.28
CA ASP A 386 8.51 -8.87 -12.98
C ASP A 386 7.36 -9.65 -12.31
N ALA A 387 6.44 -10.23 -13.08
CA ALA A 387 5.46 -11.19 -12.57
C ALA A 387 6.14 -12.48 -12.10
N GLN A 388 7.13 -12.99 -12.85
CA GLN A 388 7.92 -14.15 -12.44
C GLN A 388 8.71 -13.89 -11.14
N LYS A 389 9.32 -12.72 -10.99
CA LYS A 389 9.98 -12.30 -9.74
C LYS A 389 9.01 -12.23 -8.57
N LEU A 390 7.81 -11.68 -8.78
CA LEU A 390 6.79 -11.61 -7.73
C LEU A 390 6.31 -13.02 -7.33
N TYR A 391 6.06 -13.89 -8.31
CA TYR A 391 5.74 -15.29 -8.05
C TYR A 391 6.85 -16.00 -7.28
N GLN A 392 8.11 -15.82 -7.68
CA GLN A 392 9.25 -16.41 -6.99
C GLN A 392 9.34 -15.93 -5.54
N LEU A 393 9.05 -14.66 -5.27
CA LEU A 393 8.99 -14.11 -3.91
C LEU A 393 7.89 -14.80 -3.09
N ILE A 394 6.68 -14.93 -3.65
CA ILE A 394 5.55 -15.62 -3.02
C ILE A 394 5.89 -17.09 -2.74
N TRP A 395 6.45 -17.79 -3.73
CA TRP A 395 6.85 -19.18 -3.63
C TRP A 395 7.88 -19.42 -2.53
N ARG A 396 8.95 -18.61 -2.46
CA ARG A 396 9.99 -18.77 -1.42
C ARG A 396 9.43 -18.53 -0.03
N GLN A 397 8.54 -17.56 0.14
CA GLN A 397 7.91 -17.29 1.44
C GLN A 397 6.99 -18.44 1.85
N PHE A 398 6.20 -18.98 0.92
CA PHE A 398 5.33 -20.12 1.17
C PHE A 398 6.11 -21.38 1.55
N VAL A 399 7.19 -21.72 0.82
CA VAL A 399 8.04 -22.86 1.19
C VAL A 399 8.70 -22.63 2.54
N ALA A 400 9.31 -21.45 2.75
CA ALA A 400 9.99 -21.13 4.00
C ALA A 400 9.10 -21.22 5.23
N CYS A 401 7.83 -20.80 5.14
CA CYS A 401 6.92 -20.80 6.30
C CYS A 401 6.64 -22.21 6.84
N GLN A 402 6.84 -23.27 6.04
CA GLN A 402 6.70 -24.67 6.47
C GLN A 402 8.06 -25.37 6.70
N MET A 403 9.17 -24.64 6.74
CA MET A 403 10.50 -25.19 7.04
C MET A 403 10.88 -25.00 8.52
N THR A 404 11.84 -25.80 8.99
CA THR A 404 12.42 -25.68 10.34
C THR A 404 13.16 -24.35 10.56
N PRO A 405 13.21 -23.83 11.79
CA PRO A 405 14.00 -22.63 12.13
C PRO A 405 15.49 -22.75 11.76
N ALA A 406 16.10 -21.63 11.38
CA ALA A 406 17.56 -21.55 11.31
C ALA A 406 18.13 -21.54 12.73
N LYS A 407 19.28 -22.20 12.95
CA LYS A 407 19.95 -22.30 14.25
C LYS A 407 21.31 -21.63 14.19
N TYR A 408 21.61 -20.86 15.20
CA TYR A 408 22.86 -20.11 15.34
C TYR A 408 23.44 -20.32 16.74
N ASP A 409 24.76 -20.29 16.85
CA ASP A 409 25.43 -20.07 18.13
C ASP A 409 25.76 -18.58 18.20
N SER A 410 25.10 -17.84 19.11
CA SER A 410 25.35 -16.42 19.31
C SER A 410 26.36 -16.24 20.44
N THR A 411 27.40 -15.47 20.17
CA THR A 411 28.44 -15.11 21.12
C THR A 411 28.30 -13.64 21.47
N THR A 412 28.25 -13.34 22.77
CA THR A 412 28.43 -11.98 23.29
C THR A 412 29.70 -11.96 24.14
N LEU A 413 30.63 -11.08 23.77
CA LEU A 413 31.85 -10.82 24.53
C LEU A 413 31.67 -9.50 25.28
N THR A 414 32.01 -9.52 26.57
CA THR A 414 32.14 -8.33 27.40
C THR A 414 33.59 -8.18 27.80
N VAL A 415 34.19 -7.04 27.48
CA VAL A 415 35.61 -6.73 27.75
C VAL A 415 35.69 -5.55 28.71
N GLY A 416 36.60 -5.62 29.66
CA GLY A 416 36.91 -4.55 30.60
C GLY A 416 38.22 -3.87 30.21
N ALA A 417 38.24 -2.54 30.30
CA ALA A 417 39.44 -1.73 30.08
C ALA A 417 39.46 -0.58 31.10
N GLY A 418 40.09 -0.79 32.26
CA GLY A 418 39.94 0.13 33.40
C GLY A 418 38.46 0.23 33.82
N ASP A 419 37.94 1.45 33.92
CA ASP A 419 36.53 1.70 34.25
C ASP A 419 35.57 1.57 33.05
N PHE A 420 36.07 1.19 31.88
CA PHE A 420 35.29 1.02 30.66
C PHE A 420 34.83 -0.42 30.44
N ARG A 421 33.66 -0.57 29.83
CA ARG A 421 33.13 -1.85 29.36
C ARG A 421 32.86 -1.79 27.86
N LEU A 422 33.41 -2.74 27.13
CA LEU A 422 33.24 -2.88 25.70
C LEU A 422 32.49 -4.17 25.36
N LYS A 423 31.84 -4.21 24.21
CA LYS A 423 31.14 -5.40 23.72
C LYS A 423 31.46 -5.73 22.27
N ALA A 424 31.49 -7.02 21.99
CA ALA A 424 31.34 -7.56 20.64
C ALA A 424 30.21 -8.58 20.62
N ARG A 425 29.46 -8.61 19.52
CA ARG A 425 28.43 -9.61 19.26
C ARG A 425 28.73 -10.26 17.92
N GLY A 426 28.50 -11.56 17.86
CA GLY A 426 28.56 -12.31 16.63
C GLY A 426 27.70 -13.55 16.73
N ARG A 427 27.55 -14.24 15.62
CA ARG A 427 26.89 -15.54 15.60
C ARG A 427 27.40 -16.41 14.47
N ILE A 428 27.36 -17.72 14.70
CA ILE A 428 27.76 -18.73 13.71
C ILE A 428 26.51 -19.50 13.30
N LEU A 429 26.22 -19.51 12.00
CA LEU A 429 25.14 -20.34 11.46
C LEU A 429 25.49 -21.82 11.60
N ARG A 430 24.71 -22.57 12.38
CA ARG A 430 24.84 -24.02 12.54
C ARG A 430 23.92 -24.80 11.61
N PHE A 431 22.76 -24.23 11.33
CA PHE A 431 21.78 -24.83 10.43
C PHE A 431 20.96 -23.74 9.75
N ASP A 432 20.99 -23.71 8.42
CA ASP A 432 20.31 -22.70 7.59
C ASP A 432 18.79 -22.78 7.65
N GLY A 433 18.21 -23.95 7.93
CA GLY A 433 16.76 -24.12 8.07
C GLY A 433 16.00 -23.48 6.91
N TRP A 434 14.98 -22.69 7.22
CA TRP A 434 14.18 -21.95 6.23
C TRP A 434 14.98 -20.97 5.36
N THR A 435 16.15 -20.49 5.81
CA THR A 435 16.95 -19.55 5.00
C THR A 435 17.56 -20.22 3.77
N LYS A 436 17.61 -21.56 3.72
CA LYS A 436 18.08 -22.34 2.56
C LYS A 436 17.31 -22.02 1.27
N VAL A 437 16.00 -21.77 1.37
CA VAL A 437 15.15 -21.46 0.20
C VAL A 437 15.17 -19.97 -0.15
N MET A 438 15.77 -19.12 0.66
CA MET A 438 15.92 -17.69 0.37
C MET A 438 17.18 -17.44 -0.47
N PRO A 439 17.26 -16.31 -1.21
CA PRO A 439 18.52 -15.87 -1.79
C PRO A 439 19.58 -15.73 -0.69
N ALA A 440 20.85 -16.01 -1.00
CA ALA A 440 21.95 -15.88 -0.04
C ALA A 440 21.94 -14.48 0.59
N LEU A 441 21.75 -14.44 1.91
CA LEU A 441 21.74 -13.20 2.68
C LEU A 441 23.11 -12.53 2.56
N ARG A 442 23.14 -11.19 2.38
CA ARG A 442 24.36 -10.43 2.65
C ARG A 442 24.65 -10.56 4.15
N LYS A 443 25.87 -10.99 4.50
CA LYS A 443 26.30 -11.07 5.91
C LYS A 443 26.23 -9.67 6.52
N GLY A 444 25.41 -9.50 7.55
CA GLY A 444 25.39 -8.28 8.36
C GLY A 444 26.42 -8.38 9.49
N ASP A 445 26.59 -7.29 10.26
CA ASP A 445 27.56 -7.25 11.36
C ASP A 445 27.26 -8.29 12.46
N GLU A 446 25.98 -8.62 12.68
CA GLU A 446 25.61 -9.69 13.64
C GLU A 446 25.99 -11.11 13.17
N ASP A 447 26.18 -11.32 11.85
CA ASP A 447 26.67 -12.60 11.29
C ASP A 447 28.20 -12.72 11.32
N ARG A 448 28.89 -11.80 12.02
CA ARG A 448 30.33 -11.87 12.22
C ARG A 448 30.68 -13.06 13.10
N ILE A 449 31.72 -13.78 12.69
CA ILE A 449 32.34 -14.83 13.50
C ILE A 449 33.36 -14.14 14.41
N LEU A 450 33.18 -14.28 15.72
CA LEU A 450 34.14 -13.79 16.70
C LEU A 450 35.23 -14.83 16.94
N PRO A 451 36.49 -14.43 17.18
CA PRO A 451 37.56 -15.34 17.53
C PRO A 451 37.30 -16.07 18.86
N ALA A 452 38.01 -17.17 19.06
CA ALA A 452 38.01 -17.88 20.34
C ALA A 452 38.78 -17.06 21.37
N VAL A 453 38.15 -16.80 22.52
CA VAL A 453 38.73 -16.11 23.67
C VAL A 453 38.08 -16.66 24.93
N ASP A 454 38.85 -16.75 26.00
CA ASP A 454 38.38 -17.21 27.31
C ASP A 454 38.27 -16.04 28.29
N LYS A 455 37.45 -16.23 29.34
CA LYS A 455 37.36 -15.25 30.42
C LYS A 455 38.74 -15.09 31.08
N GLY A 456 39.18 -13.84 31.21
CA GLY A 456 40.48 -13.48 31.75
C GLY A 456 41.56 -13.26 30.70
N ASP A 457 41.32 -13.62 29.43
CA ASP A 457 42.29 -13.37 28.36
C ASP A 457 42.61 -11.89 28.24
N ALA A 458 43.91 -11.58 28.13
CA ALA A 458 44.38 -10.25 27.82
C ALA A 458 44.25 -9.98 26.32
N LEU A 459 43.76 -8.79 25.97
CA LEU A 459 43.68 -8.31 24.60
C LEU A 459 44.66 -7.17 24.40
N THR A 460 45.32 -7.13 23.24
CA THR A 460 46.23 -6.04 22.90
C THR A 460 45.50 -5.02 22.04
N LEU A 461 45.42 -3.78 22.51
CA LEU A 461 44.86 -2.67 21.73
C LEU A 461 45.75 -2.40 20.50
N VAL A 462 45.12 -2.31 19.33
CA VAL A 462 45.77 -1.94 18.06
C VAL A 462 45.40 -0.52 17.66
N GLU A 463 44.10 -0.19 17.71
CA GLU A 463 43.59 1.11 17.27
C GLU A 463 42.30 1.48 18.03
N LEU A 464 42.12 2.76 18.30
CA LEU A 464 40.85 3.34 18.72
C LEU A 464 40.32 4.23 17.60
N THR A 465 39.05 4.06 17.25
CA THR A 465 38.39 4.82 16.20
C THR A 465 37.19 5.57 16.80
N PRO A 466 37.36 6.83 17.22
CA PRO A 466 36.26 7.68 17.61
C PRO A 466 35.41 8.06 16.39
N ALA A 467 34.11 7.88 16.48
CA ALA A 467 33.16 8.22 15.43
C ALA A 467 32.14 9.24 15.95
N GLN A 468 32.06 10.38 15.27
CA GLN A 468 31.02 11.38 15.54
C GLN A 468 29.72 10.94 14.88
N HIS A 469 28.64 11.03 15.65
CA HIS A 469 27.29 10.75 15.21
C HIS A 469 26.35 11.89 15.58
N PHE A 470 25.22 11.91 14.90
CA PHE A 470 24.09 12.75 15.25
C PHE A 470 22.85 11.88 15.37
N THR A 471 21.99 12.21 16.32
CA THR A 471 20.65 11.63 16.36
C THR A 471 19.95 11.92 15.03
N LYS A 472 19.17 10.95 14.55
CA LYS A 472 18.50 11.03 13.25
C LYS A 472 17.03 11.34 13.46
N PRO A 473 16.40 12.17 12.61
CA PRO A 473 14.96 12.37 12.68
C PRO A 473 14.22 11.06 12.38
N PRO A 474 12.93 10.96 12.75
CA PRO A 474 12.09 9.84 12.34
C PRO A 474 12.16 9.60 10.83
N ALA A 475 12.34 8.35 10.42
CA ALA A 475 12.48 8.03 9.01
C ALA A 475 11.19 8.36 8.24
N ARG A 476 11.33 8.98 7.07
CA ARG A 476 10.20 9.16 6.13
C ARG A 476 9.55 7.82 5.80
N PHE A 477 8.25 7.85 5.54
CA PHE A 477 7.57 6.68 5.03
C PHE A 477 8.10 6.32 3.63
N SER A 478 8.42 5.06 3.41
CA SER A 478 8.32 4.40 2.10
C SER A 478 6.90 3.89 1.86
N GLU A 479 6.59 3.45 0.64
CA GLU A 479 5.34 2.72 0.36
C GLU A 479 5.15 1.52 1.30
N ALA A 480 6.19 0.70 1.51
CA ALA A 480 6.13 -0.43 2.43
C ALA A 480 5.74 -0.01 3.85
N SER A 481 6.44 0.97 4.42
CA SER A 481 6.16 1.43 5.79
C SER A 481 4.83 2.17 5.91
N LEU A 482 4.32 2.80 4.84
CA LEU A 482 3.00 3.44 4.86
C LEU A 482 1.88 2.39 4.81
N VAL A 483 2.02 1.33 3.99
CA VAL A 483 1.11 0.18 4.03
C VAL A 483 1.08 -0.43 5.43
N LYS A 484 2.26 -0.65 6.02
CA LYS A 484 2.40 -1.18 7.38
C LYS A 484 1.70 -0.29 8.41
N GLU A 485 1.81 1.02 8.29
CA GLU A 485 1.18 1.97 9.22
C GLU A 485 -0.36 1.99 9.05
N LEU A 486 -0.85 1.94 7.80
CA LEU A 486 -2.29 1.87 7.50
C LEU A 486 -2.91 0.57 8.03
N GLU A 487 -2.19 -0.56 7.92
CA GLU A 487 -2.61 -1.84 8.51
C GLU A 487 -2.59 -1.79 10.04
N LYS A 488 -1.49 -1.30 10.63
CA LYS A 488 -1.33 -1.20 12.08
C LYS A 488 -2.45 -0.38 12.73
N ARG A 489 -2.90 0.69 12.07
CA ARG A 489 -3.96 1.58 12.56
C ARG A 489 -5.37 1.10 12.21
N GLY A 490 -5.53 -0.03 11.50
CA GLY A 490 -6.86 -0.51 11.10
C GLY A 490 -7.57 0.37 10.06
N ILE A 491 -6.85 1.27 9.38
CA ILE A 491 -7.40 2.24 8.41
C ILE A 491 -7.48 1.63 7.01
N GLY A 492 -6.42 0.93 6.59
CA GLY A 492 -6.38 0.29 5.28
C GLY A 492 -6.98 -1.12 5.32
N ARG A 493 -7.47 -1.59 4.16
CA ARG A 493 -7.92 -2.95 3.92
C ARG A 493 -7.17 -3.54 2.72
N PRO A 494 -7.10 -4.88 2.55
CA PRO A 494 -6.43 -5.51 1.41
C PRO A 494 -6.82 -4.94 0.05
N SER A 495 -8.09 -4.57 -0.15
CA SER A 495 -8.61 -3.96 -1.38
C SER A 495 -8.26 -2.49 -1.55
N THR A 496 -7.80 -1.79 -0.50
CA THR A 496 -7.63 -0.33 -0.52
C THR A 496 -6.21 0.18 -0.35
N TYR A 497 -5.25 -0.61 0.14
CA TYR A 497 -3.87 -0.12 0.33
C TYR A 497 -3.26 0.51 -0.93
N ALA A 498 -3.33 -0.19 -2.06
CA ALA A 498 -2.74 0.28 -3.31
C ALA A 498 -3.48 1.50 -3.90
N SER A 499 -4.81 1.55 -3.76
CA SER A 499 -5.61 2.68 -4.27
C SER A 499 -5.43 3.93 -3.42
N ILE A 500 -5.35 3.80 -2.09
CA ILE A 500 -5.04 4.90 -1.17
C ILE A 500 -3.70 5.54 -1.56
N ILE A 501 -2.64 4.72 -1.62
CA ILE A 501 -1.27 5.17 -1.92
C ILE A 501 -1.17 5.81 -3.31
N SER A 502 -1.85 5.25 -4.32
CA SER A 502 -1.85 5.83 -5.66
C SER A 502 -2.60 7.17 -5.67
N THR A 503 -3.78 7.23 -5.05
CA THR A 503 -4.66 8.41 -5.09
C THR A 503 -4.02 9.64 -4.42
N ILE A 504 -3.34 9.47 -3.29
CA ILE A 504 -2.69 10.60 -2.60
C ILE A 504 -1.53 11.19 -3.40
N GLN A 505 -0.87 10.38 -4.24
CA GLN A 505 0.17 10.82 -5.18
C GLN A 505 -0.45 11.48 -6.42
N ASP A 506 -1.42 10.82 -7.06
CA ASP A 506 -2.08 11.30 -8.28
C ASP A 506 -2.78 12.66 -8.06
N ARG A 507 -3.26 12.92 -6.83
CA ARG A 507 -3.87 14.21 -6.44
C ARG A 507 -2.85 15.29 -6.05
N GLY A 508 -1.56 14.99 -6.04
CA GLY A 508 -0.50 15.96 -5.72
C GLY A 508 -0.44 16.38 -4.26
N TYR A 509 -0.92 15.55 -3.32
CA TYR A 509 -0.79 15.83 -1.89
C TYR A 509 0.54 15.37 -1.31
N VAL A 510 1.11 14.32 -1.90
CA VAL A 510 2.40 13.78 -1.54
C VAL A 510 3.16 13.44 -2.82
N ARG A 511 4.48 13.43 -2.73
CA ARG A 511 5.35 12.90 -3.79
C ARG A 511 6.29 11.85 -3.24
N VAL A 512 6.71 10.94 -4.10
CA VAL A 512 7.75 9.95 -3.79
C VAL A 512 9.04 10.37 -4.46
N GLU A 513 10.09 10.56 -3.66
CA GLU A 513 11.45 10.81 -4.12
C GLU A 513 12.39 9.84 -3.39
N ASN A 514 13.33 9.23 -4.12
CA ASN A 514 14.26 8.25 -3.55
C ASN A 514 13.56 7.17 -2.70
N ARG A 515 12.38 6.73 -3.15
CA ARG A 515 11.53 5.72 -2.49
C ARG A 515 11.04 6.14 -1.09
N ARG A 516 10.91 7.44 -0.85
CA ARG A 516 10.38 8.04 0.39
C ARG A 516 9.32 9.08 0.06
N PHE A 517 8.30 9.15 0.88
CA PHE A 517 7.23 10.15 0.80
C PHE A 517 7.69 11.48 1.38
N TYR A 518 7.28 12.53 0.69
CA TYR A 518 7.35 13.92 1.11
C TYR A 518 5.95 14.50 1.05
N ALA A 519 5.55 15.25 2.08
CA ALA A 519 4.33 16.02 2.02
C ALA A 519 4.52 17.23 1.10
N GLU A 520 3.57 17.44 0.18
CA GLU A 520 3.52 18.68 -0.59
C GLU A 520 2.92 19.80 0.26
N LYS A 521 3.26 21.06 -0.06
CA LYS A 521 2.65 22.23 0.62
C LYS A 521 1.12 22.18 0.56
N MET A 522 0.57 21.73 -0.56
CA MET A 522 -0.88 21.55 -0.72
C MET A 522 -1.43 20.45 0.20
N GLY A 523 -0.69 19.36 0.41
CA GLY A 523 -1.03 18.31 1.36
C GLY A 523 -1.08 18.83 2.79
N GLU A 524 -0.11 19.66 3.19
CA GLU A 524 -0.09 20.31 4.51
C GLU A 524 -1.30 21.24 4.69
N ILE A 525 -1.55 22.16 3.74
CA ILE A 525 -2.66 23.13 3.80
C ILE A 525 -4.02 22.41 3.88
N VAL A 526 -4.24 21.39 3.06
CA VAL A 526 -5.51 20.63 3.08
C VAL A 526 -5.65 19.87 4.39
N THR A 527 -4.57 19.28 4.91
CA THR A 527 -4.58 18.56 6.20
C THR A 527 -5.00 19.50 7.32
N ASP A 528 -4.37 20.68 7.44
CA ASP A 528 -4.69 21.65 8.49
C ASP A 528 -6.14 22.10 8.44
N ARG A 529 -6.63 22.44 7.23
CA ARG A 529 -8.02 22.88 7.05
C ARG A 529 -9.02 21.78 7.41
N LEU A 530 -8.70 20.52 7.14
CA LEU A 530 -9.54 19.39 7.52
C LEU A 530 -9.45 19.10 9.01
N GLU A 531 -8.28 19.18 9.66
CA GLU A 531 -8.15 18.98 11.10
C GLU A 531 -8.90 20.05 11.91
N GLU A 532 -8.87 21.31 11.46
CA GLU A 532 -9.56 22.44 12.10
C GLU A 532 -11.09 22.35 12.06
N ASN A 533 -11.64 21.76 10.98
CA ASN A 533 -13.06 21.82 10.65
C ASN A 533 -13.77 20.47 10.64
N PHE A 534 -13.04 19.38 10.44
CA PHE A 534 -13.52 18.00 10.32
C PHE A 534 -12.67 17.05 11.17
N ARG A 535 -12.53 17.38 12.46
CA ARG A 535 -11.63 16.68 13.40
C ARG A 535 -11.90 15.18 13.48
N GLU A 536 -13.16 14.77 13.44
CA GLU A 536 -13.57 13.37 13.53
C GLU A 536 -13.27 12.63 12.22
N LEU A 537 -13.56 13.24 11.08
CA LEU A 537 -13.20 12.70 9.75
C LEU A 537 -11.70 12.44 9.62
N MET A 538 -10.87 13.31 10.24
CA MET A 538 -9.41 13.20 10.21
C MET A 538 -8.85 12.31 11.32
N ASN A 539 -9.67 11.82 12.25
CA ASN A 539 -9.24 11.01 13.39
C ASN A 539 -8.94 9.57 12.96
N TYR A 540 -7.80 9.04 13.41
CA TYR A 540 -7.35 7.69 13.09
C TYR A 540 -8.29 6.60 13.63
N ASP A 541 -8.69 6.72 14.89
CA ASP A 541 -9.54 5.73 15.58
C ASP A 541 -10.96 5.75 15.02
N PHE A 542 -11.50 6.94 14.71
CA PHE A 542 -12.80 7.06 14.04
C PHE A 542 -12.78 6.38 12.66
N THR A 543 -11.72 6.59 11.88
CA THR A 543 -11.58 5.97 10.56
C THR A 543 -11.49 4.45 10.67
N ALA A 544 -10.73 3.94 11.64
CA ALA A 544 -10.63 2.51 11.91
C ALA A 544 -11.98 1.92 12.35
N GLN A 545 -12.69 2.61 13.24
CA GLN A 545 -14.00 2.21 13.72
C GLN A 545 -15.03 2.16 12.59
N MET A 546 -15.01 3.11 11.66
CA MET A 546 -15.87 3.09 10.49
C MET A 546 -15.63 1.84 9.62
N GLU A 547 -14.38 1.45 9.45
CA GLU A 547 -14.06 0.22 8.72
C GLU A 547 -14.53 -1.03 9.49
N ASN A 548 -14.49 -1.02 10.82
CA ASN A 548 -15.05 -2.09 11.65
C ASN A 548 -16.59 -2.15 11.54
N SER A 549 -17.28 -1.02 11.50
CA SER A 549 -18.73 -0.99 11.28
C SER A 549 -19.11 -1.54 9.91
N LEU A 550 -18.29 -1.31 8.88
CA LEU A 550 -18.46 -1.97 7.58
C LEU A 550 -18.22 -3.47 7.64
N ASP A 551 -17.36 -3.94 8.55
CA ASP A 551 -17.14 -5.36 8.80
C ASP A 551 -18.35 -6.00 9.52
N GLN A 552 -18.91 -5.31 10.52
CA GLN A 552 -20.14 -5.70 11.19
C GLN A 552 -21.32 -5.80 10.23
N VAL A 553 -21.49 -4.82 9.34
CA VAL A 553 -22.53 -4.89 8.28
C VAL A 553 -22.35 -6.14 7.43
N ALA A 554 -21.13 -6.48 7.04
CA ALA A 554 -20.88 -7.63 6.18
C ALA A 554 -21.14 -8.98 6.86
N ASN A 555 -21.11 -9.01 8.20
CA ASN A 555 -21.37 -10.18 9.03
C ASN A 555 -22.81 -10.21 9.60
N HIS A 556 -23.70 -9.32 9.12
CA HIS A 556 -25.08 -9.20 9.61
C HIS A 556 -25.18 -8.78 11.10
N GLU A 557 -24.17 -8.08 11.62
CA GLU A 557 -24.11 -7.58 13.00
C GLU A 557 -24.55 -6.11 13.11
N ALA A 558 -24.68 -5.41 11.98
CA ALA A 558 -25.16 -4.02 11.90
C ALA A 558 -25.98 -3.79 10.63
N GLU A 559 -26.99 -2.93 10.72
CA GLU A 559 -27.80 -2.53 9.57
C GLU A 559 -27.11 -1.37 8.82
N TRP A 560 -26.95 -1.51 7.51
CA TRP A 560 -26.09 -0.63 6.71
C TRP A 560 -26.60 0.81 6.60
N LYS A 561 -27.93 1.02 6.53
CA LYS A 561 -28.49 2.37 6.46
C LYS A 561 -28.38 3.09 7.79
N ALA A 562 -28.57 2.41 8.92
CA ALA A 562 -28.34 2.96 10.25
C ALA A 562 -26.88 3.39 10.43
N VAL A 563 -25.93 2.59 9.94
CA VAL A 563 -24.50 2.97 9.92
C VAL A 563 -24.28 4.23 9.08
N LEU A 564 -24.91 4.32 7.90
CA LEU A 564 -24.84 5.50 7.05
C LEU A 564 -25.51 6.74 7.68
N ASP A 565 -26.65 6.58 8.33
CA ASP A 565 -27.40 7.65 9.01
C ASP A 565 -26.57 8.24 10.16
N HIS A 566 -25.97 7.39 10.99
CA HIS A 566 -25.09 7.82 12.07
C HIS A 566 -23.89 8.60 11.51
N PHE A 567 -23.20 8.02 10.52
CA PHE A 567 -22.10 8.69 9.83
C PHE A 567 -22.52 10.06 9.25
N PHE A 568 -23.67 10.13 8.59
CA PHE A 568 -24.14 11.34 7.91
C PHE A 568 -24.55 12.43 8.89
N SER A 569 -25.17 12.06 10.01
CA SER A 569 -25.50 12.98 11.10
C SER A 569 -24.25 13.70 11.61
N ASP A 570 -23.22 12.95 11.97
CA ASP A 570 -21.98 13.50 12.53
C ASP A 570 -21.20 14.31 11.47
N PHE A 571 -21.20 13.82 10.23
CA PHE A 571 -20.58 14.49 9.09
C PHE A 571 -21.25 15.84 8.78
N THR A 572 -22.58 15.89 8.69
CA THR A 572 -23.32 17.11 8.36
C THR A 572 -23.22 18.16 9.46
N GLN A 573 -23.18 17.75 10.73
CA GLN A 573 -22.92 18.66 11.84
C GLN A 573 -21.56 19.38 11.70
N GLN A 574 -20.52 18.64 11.30
CA GLN A 574 -19.19 19.20 11.05
C GLN A 574 -19.17 20.11 9.81
N LEU A 575 -19.83 19.68 8.73
CA LEU A 575 -19.93 20.45 7.50
C LEU A 575 -20.62 21.80 7.72
N ASP A 576 -21.77 21.81 8.39
CA ASP A 576 -22.52 23.03 8.72
C ASP A 576 -21.69 24.01 9.54
N LYS A 577 -20.91 23.51 10.50
CA LYS A 577 -20.01 24.34 11.33
C LYS A 577 -18.88 24.93 10.49
N ALA A 578 -18.30 24.12 9.60
CA ALA A 578 -17.22 24.53 8.71
C ALA A 578 -17.68 25.61 7.69
N GLU A 579 -18.94 25.52 7.23
CA GLU A 579 -19.56 26.52 6.37
C GLU A 579 -19.90 27.81 7.12
N LYS A 580 -20.48 27.73 8.34
CA LYS A 580 -20.87 28.91 9.15
C LYS A 580 -19.68 29.75 9.59
N ARG A 581 -18.53 29.12 9.93
CA ARG A 581 -17.28 29.85 10.22
C ARG A 581 -16.80 30.70 9.03
N SER A 582 -17.28 30.44 7.82
CA SER A 582 -17.02 31.27 6.64
C SER A 582 -17.79 32.60 6.62
N GLY A 583 -18.80 32.78 7.49
CA GLY A 583 -19.70 33.95 7.47
C GLY A 583 -19.54 34.91 8.65
N ARG A 584 -18.69 34.61 9.64
CA ARG A 584 -18.41 35.49 10.79
C ARG A 584 -16.90 35.50 11.09
N GLY A 585 -16.20 36.53 10.60
CA GLY A 585 -14.80 36.81 10.93
C GLY A 585 -14.01 37.23 9.69
N GLY A 586 -13.69 38.53 9.62
CA GLY A 586 -12.87 39.12 8.56
C GLY A 586 -11.41 38.66 8.58
N ASP A 587 -10.76 38.87 7.44
CA ASP A 587 -9.32 39.01 7.22
C ASP A 587 -8.40 38.10 8.04
N ALA A 588 -8.16 36.89 7.52
CA ALA A 588 -6.80 36.38 7.49
C ALA A 588 -6.25 36.72 6.08
N PRO A 589 -5.20 37.54 5.96
CA PRO A 589 -4.67 37.86 4.64
C PRO A 589 -4.22 36.56 3.95
N GLU A 590 -4.49 36.46 2.65
CA GLU A 590 -3.75 35.54 1.79
C GLU A 590 -2.26 35.72 2.09
N PRO A 591 -1.46 34.66 2.24
CA PRO A 591 -0.02 34.84 2.23
C PRO A 591 0.34 35.36 0.82
N ASP A 592 0.62 36.66 0.76
CA ASP A 592 1.10 37.32 -0.44
C ASP A 592 2.33 36.55 -0.93
N GLY A 593 2.35 36.24 -2.23
CA GLY A 593 3.45 35.59 -2.91
C GLY A 593 4.69 36.50 -3.06
N SER A 594 4.88 37.45 -2.16
CA SER A 594 5.90 38.50 -2.24
C SER A 594 6.83 38.60 -1.01
N ASP A 595 6.75 37.68 -0.04
CA ASP A 595 7.77 37.59 1.03
C ASP A 595 8.99 36.76 0.57
N GLN A 596 9.68 37.27 -0.46
CA GLN A 596 11.13 37.14 -0.56
C GLN A 596 11.72 38.42 0.03
N HIS A 597 12.58 38.28 1.03
CA HIS A 597 13.28 39.34 1.78
C HIS A 597 12.60 39.87 3.05
N ARG A 598 12.70 39.07 4.13
CA ARG A 598 13.07 39.57 5.47
C ARG A 598 13.42 38.41 6.39
N LEU A 599 14.69 37.99 6.32
CA LEU A 599 15.35 37.28 7.42
C LEU A 599 15.95 38.34 8.35
N PRO A 600 15.91 38.18 9.69
CA PRO A 600 16.79 38.91 10.58
C PRO A 600 18.24 38.44 10.33
N ASP A 601 19.13 39.39 10.08
CA ASP A 601 20.57 39.19 9.95
C ASP A 601 21.15 38.55 11.22
N LEU A 602 21.44 37.25 11.14
CA LEU A 602 22.30 36.54 12.09
C LEU A 602 23.20 35.53 11.35
N TRP A 603 23.71 35.89 10.17
CA TRP A 603 24.73 35.13 9.47
C TRP A 603 25.71 36.07 8.75
N SER A 604 26.51 36.79 9.52
CA SER A 604 27.81 37.26 9.05
C SER A 604 28.88 36.73 10.00
N GLN A 605 29.36 35.52 9.72
CA GLN A 605 30.70 35.05 10.02
C GLN A 605 30.79 33.61 9.53
N ASN A 606 31.33 33.46 8.32
CA ASN A 606 32.19 32.38 7.85
C ASN A 606 31.97 32.27 6.33
N GLY A 607 32.80 33.02 5.60
CA GLY A 607 32.83 32.96 4.16
C GLY A 607 33.33 31.61 3.68
N TYR A 608 32.68 31.04 2.66
CA TYR A 608 33.34 30.25 1.64
C TYR A 608 32.54 30.33 0.33
N SER A 609 33.31 30.47 -0.75
CA SER A 609 32.95 30.73 -2.15
C SER A 609 31.96 29.73 -2.77
N HIS A 610 31.09 30.23 -3.66
CA HIS A 610 30.33 29.42 -4.63
C HIS A 610 30.64 29.88 -6.05
N SER A 611 31.15 28.96 -6.86
CA SER A 611 31.19 29.05 -8.32
C SER A 611 30.11 28.15 -8.92
N GLU A 612 29.23 28.78 -9.70
CA GLU A 612 28.52 28.31 -10.89
C GLU A 612 27.95 26.89 -10.94
N HIS A 613 26.61 26.79 -11.07
CA HIS A 613 26.00 26.03 -12.19
C HIS A 613 24.56 26.51 -12.48
N ARG A 614 24.30 26.74 -13.77
CA ARG A 614 23.02 27.16 -14.35
C ARG A 614 22.12 25.94 -14.62
N GLY A 615 20.81 26.14 -14.46
CA GLY A 615 19.85 25.77 -15.51
C GLY A 615 18.60 25.00 -15.09
N ILE A 616 17.46 25.71 -14.97
CA ILE A 616 16.12 25.24 -15.40
C ILE A 616 15.28 26.49 -15.79
N PRO A 617 14.68 26.56 -16.99
CA PRO A 617 13.50 27.37 -17.22
C PRO A 617 12.28 26.49 -17.51
N TRP A 618 11.09 27.03 -17.20
CA TRP A 618 9.77 26.85 -17.82
C TRP A 618 8.66 26.71 -16.78
N LEU A 619 7.89 27.79 -16.61
CA LEU A 619 6.42 27.80 -16.53
C LEU A 619 5.95 29.21 -16.16
N PHE A 620 5.57 30.02 -17.16
CA PHE A 620 4.48 30.99 -17.03
C PHE A 620 4.04 31.46 -18.42
N ARG A 621 2.75 31.84 -18.50
CA ARG A 621 2.00 32.47 -19.61
C ARG A 621 1.41 31.50 -20.66
N LEU A 622 0.12 31.55 -21.01
CA LEU A 622 -0.84 32.66 -21.03
C LEU A 622 -2.30 32.19 -20.84
N ARG A 623 -3.12 33.05 -20.23
CA ARG A 623 -4.50 33.31 -20.66
C ARG A 623 -4.52 34.68 -21.34
N SER A 624 -5.10 34.72 -22.54
CA SER A 624 -6.26 35.55 -22.93
C SER A 624 -6.15 35.92 -24.40
N ALA A 625 -6.96 35.25 -25.21
CA ALA A 625 -7.20 35.61 -26.59
C ALA A 625 -8.31 36.68 -26.64
N THR A 626 -8.06 37.77 -27.34
CA THR A 626 -9.09 38.61 -27.96
C THR A 626 -8.58 39.13 -29.29
N GLU A 627 -9.34 38.76 -30.32
CA GLU A 627 -9.66 39.55 -31.51
C GLU A 627 -8.69 39.64 -32.70
N ARG A 628 -9.23 39.10 -33.81
CA ARG A 628 -9.25 39.61 -35.19
C ARG A 628 -7.92 39.64 -35.95
N ALA A 629 -7.85 39.44 -37.27
CA ALA A 629 -8.70 38.89 -38.33
C ALA A 629 -7.89 39.16 -39.62
N LEU A 630 -7.93 38.25 -40.61
CA LEU A 630 -7.84 38.54 -42.06
C LEU A 630 -6.55 39.23 -42.57
N GLN A 631 -5.95 38.98 -43.73
CA GLN A 631 -6.06 38.07 -44.87
C GLN A 631 -4.90 38.54 -45.80
N ASN A 632 -4.36 37.63 -46.62
CA ASN A 632 -3.72 37.92 -47.94
C ASN A 632 -2.38 38.70 -47.92
N HIS A 633 -1.42 38.53 -48.84
CA HIS A 633 -1.06 37.57 -49.89
C HIS A 633 0.33 38.05 -50.41
N HIS A 634 1.03 37.22 -51.19
CA HIS A 634 2.17 37.55 -52.08
C HIS A 634 3.53 37.78 -51.41
N GLN A 635 4.68 37.31 -51.90
CA GLN A 635 5.12 36.94 -53.26
C GLN A 635 6.38 36.01 -53.17
N PRO A 636 6.90 35.44 -54.29
CA PRO A 636 7.87 34.36 -54.35
C PRO A 636 9.31 34.82 -54.69
N GLY A 637 10.28 33.90 -54.64
CA GLY A 637 11.61 34.10 -55.21
C GLY A 637 12.51 32.86 -55.14
N ALA A 638 12.90 32.36 -56.31
CA ALA A 638 13.62 31.12 -56.56
C ALA A 638 15.15 31.25 -56.40
N GLY A 639 15.85 30.11 -56.23
CA GLY A 639 17.31 30.06 -56.31
C GLY A 639 17.88 28.64 -56.23
N LYS A 640 18.20 28.06 -57.40
CA LYS A 640 18.74 26.71 -57.64
C LYS A 640 20.18 26.51 -57.11
N ARG A 641 20.54 25.23 -56.89
CA ARG A 641 21.75 24.46 -57.33
C ARG A 641 22.35 23.62 -56.19
N SER A 642 22.23 22.28 -56.23
CA SER A 642 23.24 21.29 -56.73
C SER A 642 24.53 21.30 -55.89
N ALA A 643 25.16 20.21 -55.45
CA ALA A 643 24.98 18.77 -55.59
C ALA A 643 25.94 18.09 -54.58
N GLU A 644 25.76 16.79 -54.39
CA GLU A 644 26.79 15.78 -54.16
C GLU A 644 27.53 15.62 -52.80
N ARG A 645 27.52 14.34 -52.41
CA ARG A 645 28.59 13.50 -51.83
C ARG A 645 28.65 13.29 -50.31
N ALA A 646 28.15 12.10 -49.96
CA ALA A 646 28.87 10.97 -49.36
C ALA A 646 29.67 11.18 -48.06
N GLY A 647 29.13 10.59 -46.99
CA GLY A 647 29.81 9.54 -46.21
C GLY A 647 30.95 9.94 -45.27
N ARG A 648 30.66 9.99 -43.97
CA ARG A 648 30.93 8.92 -42.99
C ARG A 648 30.23 9.22 -41.68
#